data_AF-A0A1A8UNG5-F1
#
_entry.id   AF-A0A1A8UNG5-F1
#
_cell.length_a   1.000
_cell.length_b   1.000
_cell.length_c   1.000
_cell.angle_alpha   90.00
_cell.angle_beta   90.00
_cell.angle_gamma   90.00
#
_symmetry.space_group_name_H-M   'P 1'
#
loop_
_entity.id
_entity.type
_entity.pdbx_description
1 polymer ?
#
loop_
_entity_poly.entity_id
_entity_poly.type
_entity_poly.pdbx_seq_one_letter_code
_entity_poly.pdbx_strand_id
1 'polypeptide(L)'
;QIQIDKEQTQWVIEELNIKNNFLSSNVDELNLKVSEQAQQLADIKSSSESSGQLEKELTEERSRYQSLLSEHLQLEERLKDLKEEMSLNIDSNKSSHKRTDSNYSSNYSEFSQSLISAEGEDSSIQTEDESMSKVDLPILLKLQRRVKELEEENRSLWQQLDKREEAQQEKEVEEQKTVGTTELDLEKIKRHELESENKKLKQDLNELRKSLTSETRELAPPAPGSAPYNLLLEQLNSSNEELEMRKEEVLLLRSHMVRQEALKHRDSVFREGVKLELNEIPSLQDHERSSNIHTLNEDGELWLAYEGLKETNRLLECQMQEQERLHNESNGKLVEEMNKLRAEKEQQQKLLDQSLLLPEDARVDAALKHEITRLTSENLERMEQQEHQDKIVRKLKKQLKLYMKKVEEYEASSQQMNTSSVMSTPIRPVNIPRKEKEFQGMLEFKEGDTTRLFKNLIIDLKPRGAAVNFTPGLPAYILFMCLRYVDNVNDDKRVISLLNSTISSIKGVIKRKGNDLEVVSFWLANTCRLMHCLKQYSGLEVFVTQNTAKQNEQCLVNFELSEYHQVLGDLAIQIYRQLIKCMENIILPIIVAGMLEHETIQGVLGSKPTGLRKRSSSFHEEAVTVEVLLQRLTFFHTTMSQHGMDSDLIKQVVKQQYYIICAVTLNHLLLRKDM
;
A
#
# COMPACT_ATOMS: atom_id res chain seq x y z
N GLN A 1 -68.04 -40.86 12.70
CA GLN A 1 -67.86 -39.73 13.63
C GLN A 1 -66.62 -39.90 14.49
N ILE A 2 -66.56 -40.86 15.42
CA ILE A 2 -65.41 -41.07 16.32
C ILE A 2 -64.06 -41.22 15.58
N GLN A 3 -64.04 -41.93 14.44
CA GLN A 3 -62.82 -42.08 13.64
C GLN A 3 -62.34 -40.75 13.03
N ILE A 4 -63.29 -39.93 12.56
CA ILE A 4 -63.02 -38.62 11.94
C ILE A 4 -62.53 -37.63 12.99
N ASP A 5 -63.17 -37.61 14.17
CA ASP A 5 -62.75 -36.76 15.27
C ASP A 5 -61.34 -37.14 15.76
N LYS A 6 -61.00 -38.44 15.75
CA LYS A 6 -59.67 -38.94 16.12
C LYS A 6 -58.59 -38.53 15.12
N GLU A 7 -58.89 -38.58 13.82
CA GLU A 7 -58.00 -38.10 12.75
C GLU A 7 -57.81 -36.58 12.80
N GLN A 8 -58.87 -35.81 13.04
CA GLN A 8 -58.77 -34.36 13.25
C GLN A 8 -57.91 -34.01 14.47
N THR A 9 -58.07 -34.75 15.58
CA THR A 9 -57.27 -34.50 16.78
C THR A 9 -55.79 -34.83 16.55
N GLN A 10 -55.49 -35.90 15.81
CA GLN A 10 -54.11 -36.24 15.44
C GLN A 10 -53.48 -35.17 14.54
N TRP A 11 -54.23 -34.64 13.58
CA TRP A 11 -53.75 -33.59 12.70
C TRP A 11 -53.39 -32.30 13.45
N VAL A 12 -54.24 -31.89 14.41
CA VAL A 12 -53.97 -30.72 15.27
C VAL A 12 -52.76 -30.94 16.19
N ILE A 13 -52.56 -32.17 16.70
CA ILE A 13 -51.38 -32.50 17.52
C ILE A 13 -50.10 -32.43 16.69
N GLU A 14 -50.14 -32.94 15.45
CA GLU A 14 -48.99 -32.87 14.52
C GLU A 14 -48.64 -31.41 14.18
N GLU A 15 -49.64 -30.58 13.90
CA GLU A 15 -49.47 -29.15 13.63
C GLU A 15 -48.88 -28.41 14.84
N LEU A 16 -49.37 -28.69 16.04
CA LEU A 16 -48.84 -28.13 17.28
C LEU A 16 -47.40 -28.58 17.55
N ASN A 17 -47.05 -29.83 17.25
CA ASN A 17 -45.68 -30.33 17.39
C ASN A 17 -44.72 -29.65 16.42
N ILE A 18 -45.12 -29.45 15.16
CA ILE A 18 -44.32 -28.72 14.18
C ILE A 18 -44.09 -27.28 14.65
N LYS A 19 -45.14 -26.62 15.16
CA LYS A 19 -45.05 -25.25 15.65
C LYS A 19 -44.17 -25.14 16.90
N ASN A 20 -44.23 -26.12 17.80
CA ASN A 20 -43.42 -26.16 19.00
C ASN A 20 -41.94 -26.40 18.69
N ASN A 21 -41.64 -27.30 17.74
CA ASN A 21 -40.27 -27.52 17.25
C ASN A 21 -39.70 -26.27 16.57
N PHE A 22 -40.51 -25.55 15.79
CA PHE A 22 -40.09 -24.29 15.17
C PHE A 22 -39.79 -23.22 16.23
N LEU A 23 -40.65 -23.08 17.25
CA LEU A 23 -40.42 -22.14 18.34
C LEU A 23 -39.19 -22.50 19.17
N SER A 24 -38.95 -23.79 19.45
CA SER A 24 -37.74 -24.26 20.15
C SER A 24 -36.48 -23.90 19.35
N SER A 25 -36.46 -24.16 18.05
CA SER A 25 -35.33 -23.82 17.19
C SER A 25 -35.05 -22.31 17.16
N ASN A 26 -36.11 -21.49 17.18
CA ASN A 26 -35.99 -20.03 17.17
C ASN A 26 -35.47 -19.49 18.52
N VAL A 27 -35.87 -20.13 19.64
CA VAL A 27 -35.33 -19.83 20.97
C VAL A 27 -33.86 -20.22 21.07
N ASP A 28 -33.46 -21.36 20.52
CA ASP A 28 -32.07 -21.79 20.50
C ASP A 28 -31.20 -20.85 19.65
N GLU A 29 -31.71 -20.38 18.50
CA GLU A 29 -31.01 -19.40 17.66
C GLU A 29 -30.86 -18.03 18.36
N LEU A 30 -31.89 -17.58 19.08
CA LEU A 30 -31.81 -16.35 19.87
C LEU A 30 -30.83 -16.47 21.04
N ASN A 31 -30.80 -17.60 21.73
CA ASN A 31 -29.82 -17.86 22.79
C ASN A 31 -28.39 -17.88 22.25
N LEU A 32 -28.18 -18.42 21.05
CA LEU A 32 -26.86 -18.38 20.39
C LEU A 32 -26.42 -16.93 20.11
N LYS A 33 -27.32 -16.10 19.56
CA LYS A 33 -27.06 -14.68 19.30
C LYS A 33 -26.77 -13.88 20.56
N VAL A 34 -27.49 -14.14 21.66
CA VAL A 34 -27.23 -13.50 22.95
C VAL A 34 -25.86 -13.90 23.50
N SER A 35 -25.46 -15.17 23.36
CA SER A 35 -24.14 -15.63 23.79
C SER A 35 -23.02 -15.01 22.93
N GLU A 36 -23.21 -14.88 21.62
CA GLU A 36 -22.24 -14.21 20.74
C GLU A 36 -22.10 -12.72 21.07
N GLN A 37 -23.22 -12.03 21.35
CA GLN A 37 -23.18 -10.63 21.78
C GLN A 37 -22.48 -10.45 23.14
N ALA A 38 -22.69 -11.36 24.09
CA ALA A 38 -21.99 -11.34 25.37
C ALA A 38 -20.47 -11.53 25.21
N GLN A 39 -20.05 -12.42 24.31
CA GLN A 39 -18.64 -12.65 23.99
C GLN A 39 -18.00 -11.40 23.35
N GLN A 40 -18.68 -10.78 22.39
CA GLN A 40 -18.21 -9.55 21.74
C GLN A 40 -18.06 -8.39 22.73
N LEU A 41 -18.98 -8.25 23.69
CA LEU A 41 -18.87 -7.22 24.73
C LEU A 41 -17.69 -7.47 25.68
N ALA A 42 -17.37 -8.73 25.98
CA ALA A 42 -16.19 -9.07 26.79
C ALA A 42 -14.88 -8.75 26.05
N ASP A 43 -14.81 -9.02 24.75
CA ASP A 43 -13.64 -8.72 23.92
C ASP A 43 -13.43 -7.20 23.73
N ILE A 44 -14.51 -6.44 23.55
CA ILE A 44 -14.44 -4.97 23.49
C ILE A 44 -13.94 -4.40 24.82
N LYS A 45 -14.39 -4.97 25.95
CA LYS A 45 -13.96 -4.51 27.28
C LYS A 45 -12.48 -4.78 27.52
N SER A 46 -11.97 -5.97 27.17
CA SER A 46 -10.54 -6.29 27.31
C SER A 46 -9.65 -5.44 26.40
N SER A 47 -10.10 -5.16 25.16
CA SER A 47 -9.41 -4.25 24.26
C SER A 47 -9.39 -2.80 24.77
N SER A 48 -10.48 -2.34 25.40
CA SER A 48 -10.54 -1.01 26.01
C SER A 48 -9.61 -0.87 27.22
N GLU A 49 -9.54 -1.90 28.07
CA GLU A 49 -8.61 -1.96 29.20
C GLU A 49 -7.14 -1.96 28.72
N SER A 50 -6.81 -2.71 27.67
CA SER A 50 -5.47 -2.70 27.06
C SER A 50 -5.12 -1.33 26.44
N SER A 51 -6.07 -0.67 25.77
CA SER A 51 -5.88 0.68 25.24
C SER A 51 -5.63 1.70 26.34
N GLY A 52 -6.36 1.62 27.46
CA GLY A 52 -6.15 2.50 28.61
C GLY A 52 -4.80 2.30 29.31
N GLN A 53 -4.27 1.07 29.31
CA GLN A 53 -2.93 0.77 29.82
C GLN A 53 -1.85 1.44 28.95
N LEU A 54 -1.97 1.33 27.63
CA LEU A 54 -1.08 1.97 26.65
C LEU A 54 -1.10 3.49 26.73
N GLU A 55 -2.28 4.10 26.94
CA GLU A 55 -2.39 5.55 27.14
C GLU A 55 -1.65 6.01 28.42
N LYS A 56 -1.74 5.23 29.51
CA LYS A 56 -0.99 5.55 30.74
C LYS A 56 0.51 5.50 30.50
N GLU A 57 1.03 4.44 29.88
CA GLU A 57 2.46 4.31 29.54
C GLU A 57 2.93 5.47 28.66
N LEU A 58 2.12 5.88 27.67
CA LEU A 58 2.42 7.03 26.82
C LEU A 58 2.48 8.34 27.63
N THR A 59 1.57 8.54 28.59
CA THR A 59 1.58 9.74 29.45
C THR A 59 2.76 9.76 30.42
N GLU A 60 3.20 8.60 30.91
CA GLU A 60 4.40 8.47 31.73
C GLU A 60 5.68 8.74 30.93
N GLU A 61 5.79 8.25 29.69
CA GLU A 61 6.93 8.59 28.84
C GLU A 61 6.94 10.08 28.48
N ARG A 62 5.78 10.70 28.22
CA ARG A 62 5.69 12.15 28.00
C ARG A 62 6.14 12.96 29.22
N SER A 63 5.79 12.53 30.44
CA SER A 63 6.23 13.23 31.65
C SER A 63 7.73 13.06 31.89
N ARG A 64 8.29 11.87 31.64
CA ARG A 64 9.74 11.63 31.66
C ARG A 64 10.48 12.51 30.66
N TYR A 65 9.97 12.60 29.43
CA TYR A 65 10.56 13.45 28.40
C TYR A 65 10.52 14.93 28.80
N GLN A 66 9.42 15.39 29.39
CA GLN A 66 9.29 16.75 29.90
C GLN A 66 10.26 17.03 31.05
N SER A 67 10.43 16.08 31.98
CA SER A 67 11.43 16.19 33.05
C SER A 67 12.86 16.25 32.50
N LEU A 68 13.19 15.40 31.53
CA LEU A 68 14.51 15.40 30.89
C LEU A 68 14.79 16.72 30.17
N LEU A 69 13.79 17.27 29.49
CA LEU A 69 13.89 18.58 28.83
C LEU A 69 14.15 19.70 29.85
N SER A 70 13.49 19.65 31.01
CA SER A 70 13.71 20.63 32.09
C SER A 70 15.10 20.53 32.70
N GLU A 71 15.62 19.31 32.86
CA GLU A 71 16.99 19.08 33.33
C GLU A 71 18.02 19.58 32.31
N HIS A 72 17.77 19.34 31.01
CA HIS A 72 18.60 19.85 29.93
C HIS A 72 18.65 21.39 29.92
N LEU A 73 17.50 22.05 30.06
CA LEU A 73 17.42 23.51 30.19
C LEU A 73 18.20 24.02 31.41
N GLN A 74 18.09 23.34 32.54
CA GLN A 74 18.81 23.73 33.77
C GLN A 74 20.34 23.53 33.64
N LEU A 75 20.77 22.51 32.90
CA LEU A 75 22.19 22.30 32.56
C LEU A 75 22.69 23.36 31.58
N GLU A 76 21.89 23.74 30.60
CA GLU A 76 22.21 24.79 29.64
C GLU A 76 22.37 26.16 30.32
N GLU A 77 21.49 26.49 31.28
CA GLU A 77 21.60 27.70 32.09
C GLU A 77 22.89 27.68 32.93
N ARG A 78 23.21 26.56 33.61
CA ARG A 78 24.49 26.42 34.33
C ARG A 78 25.71 26.57 33.42
N LEU A 79 25.68 26.00 32.22
CA LEU A 79 26.77 26.15 31.25
C LEU A 79 26.94 27.61 30.82
N LYS A 80 25.83 28.34 30.68
CA LYS A 80 25.86 29.77 30.39
C LYS A 80 26.46 30.56 31.55
N ASP A 81 26.04 30.30 32.79
CA ASP A 81 26.57 30.95 33.99
C ASP A 81 28.09 30.71 34.14
N LEU A 82 28.53 29.45 33.99
CA LEU A 82 29.95 29.08 34.00
C LEU A 82 30.75 29.78 32.90
N LYS A 83 30.16 29.96 31.72
CA LYS A 83 30.78 30.67 30.61
C LYS A 83 30.89 32.17 30.88
N GLU A 84 29.88 32.78 31.51
CA GLU A 84 29.91 34.18 31.94
C GLU A 84 30.96 34.40 33.04
N GLU A 85 31.06 33.52 34.04
CA GLU A 85 32.12 33.58 35.06
C GLU A 85 33.53 33.44 34.47
N MET A 86 33.72 32.55 33.49
CA MET A 86 34.99 32.45 32.76
C MET A 86 35.33 33.73 32.00
N SER A 87 34.34 34.39 31.37
CA SER A 87 34.58 35.67 30.70
C SER A 87 34.94 36.81 31.66
N LEU A 88 34.27 36.90 32.82
CA LEU A 88 34.59 37.91 33.85
C LEU A 88 35.98 37.72 34.46
N ASN A 89 36.45 36.47 34.60
CA ASN A 89 37.81 36.17 35.06
C ASN A 89 38.90 36.44 34.01
N ILE A 90 38.55 36.49 32.73
CA ILE A 90 39.47 36.83 31.64
C ILE A 90 39.63 38.35 31.53
N ASP A 91 38.57 39.12 31.79
CA ASP A 91 38.58 40.58 31.72
C ASP A 91 39.24 41.23 32.95
N SER A 92 39.29 40.56 34.10
CA SER A 92 40.02 41.03 35.30
C SER A 92 41.56 40.91 35.17
N ASN A 93 42.07 40.07 34.26
CA ASN A 93 43.50 39.81 34.07
C ASN A 93 44.17 40.62 32.94
N LYS A 94 43.46 41.55 32.29
CA LYS A 94 44.00 42.41 31.23
C LYS A 94 43.99 43.89 31.63
N SER A 95 44.69 44.24 32.70
CA SER A 95 45.08 45.63 32.94
C SER A 95 46.53 45.74 33.41
N SER A 96 47.35 46.31 32.52
CA SER A 96 48.54 47.10 32.78
C SER A 96 49.93 46.54 32.39
N HIS A 97 50.59 47.36 31.56
CA HIS A 97 52.02 47.47 31.23
C HIS A 97 52.65 46.65 30.09
N LYS A 98 52.62 47.27 28.90
CA LYS A 98 53.65 47.23 27.83
C LYS A 98 54.99 47.81 28.33
N ARG A 99 56.11 47.13 28.08
CA ARG A 99 57.40 47.72 27.60
C ARG A 99 58.23 46.65 26.85
N THR A 100 58.73 47.05 25.68
CA THR A 100 59.76 46.42 24.83
C THR A 100 61.17 46.79 25.33
N ASP A 101 62.16 45.88 25.30
CA ASP A 101 63.35 45.99 24.40
C ASP A 101 64.39 44.83 24.50
N SER A 102 64.91 44.49 23.31
CA SER A 102 66.24 44.00 22.87
C SER A 102 67.11 42.92 23.58
N ASN A 103 67.52 41.95 22.75
CA ASN A 103 68.88 41.44 22.44
C ASN A 103 69.68 40.47 23.36
N TYR A 104 69.98 39.32 22.74
CA TYR A 104 71.25 38.55 22.74
C TYR A 104 71.66 37.68 23.95
N SER A 105 71.67 36.37 23.68
CA SER A 105 72.68 35.36 24.07
C SER A 105 72.55 34.52 25.35
N SER A 106 72.40 33.21 25.08
CA SER A 106 73.12 32.05 25.62
C SER A 106 73.05 31.64 27.10
N ASN A 107 72.60 30.39 27.24
CA ASN A 107 73.17 29.30 28.04
C ASN A 107 72.89 29.20 29.55
N TYR A 108 72.36 28.01 29.83
CA TYR A 108 72.62 27.11 30.95
C TYR A 108 71.78 27.20 32.23
N SER A 109 71.37 26.00 32.62
CA SER A 109 70.56 25.57 33.74
C SER A 109 71.28 25.66 35.08
N GLU A 110 70.50 25.73 36.16
CA GLU A 110 70.57 24.89 37.38
C GLU A 110 69.48 25.41 38.36
N PHE A 111 68.38 24.70 38.58
CA PHE A 111 68.16 23.63 39.57
C PHE A 111 68.48 24.00 41.05
N SER A 112 67.42 24.47 41.73
CA SER A 112 66.93 24.09 43.07
C SER A 112 67.84 24.06 44.31
N GLN A 113 67.55 24.95 45.27
CA GLN A 113 67.50 24.79 46.75
C GLN A 113 67.45 26.23 47.34
N SER A 114 66.79 26.59 48.45
CA SER A 114 66.21 25.87 49.58
C SER A 114 65.51 26.89 50.50
N LEU A 115 64.64 26.33 51.35
CA LEU A 115 63.90 26.94 52.46
C LEU A 115 64.77 27.47 53.64
N ILE A 116 64.16 28.41 54.40
CA ILE A 116 64.29 28.71 55.85
C ILE A 116 65.35 29.72 56.34
N SER A 117 64.86 30.83 56.91
CA SER A 117 65.12 31.37 58.29
C SER A 117 64.59 32.82 58.34
N ALA A 118 63.57 33.20 59.12
CA ALA A 118 63.45 33.37 60.58
C ALA A 118 63.91 34.76 61.10
N GLU A 119 63.04 35.36 61.95
CA GLU A 119 63.21 36.56 62.82
C GLU A 119 63.25 37.93 62.10
N GLY A 120 62.65 39.03 62.59
CA GLY A 120 61.93 39.42 63.81
C GLY A 120 61.69 40.95 63.77
N GLU A 121 60.79 41.45 64.64
CA GLU A 121 60.60 42.89 65.04
C GLU A 121 60.00 43.87 64.00
N ASP A 122 59.10 44.82 64.31
CA ASP A 122 58.36 45.27 65.49
C ASP A 122 57.30 46.31 65.02
N SER A 123 56.44 46.80 65.92
CA SER A 123 55.53 47.98 65.86
C SER A 123 53.99 47.76 65.71
N SER A 124 53.40 47.31 66.82
CA SER A 124 52.34 47.96 67.63
C SER A 124 51.21 48.80 66.97
N ILE A 125 49.94 48.44 67.21
CA ILE A 125 48.98 49.11 68.14
C ILE A 125 47.53 48.57 67.93
N GLN A 126 47.05 47.87 68.96
CA GLN A 126 45.73 47.89 69.65
C GLN A 126 44.38 47.85 68.90
N THR A 127 43.59 46.83 69.32
CA THR A 127 42.15 46.82 69.74
C THR A 127 41.09 47.06 68.64
N GLU A 128 40.03 46.28 68.47
CA GLU A 128 39.21 45.47 69.38
C GLU A 128 38.29 44.51 68.57
N ASP A 129 37.70 43.55 69.28
CA ASP A 129 36.47 42.78 68.97
C ASP A 129 36.45 41.47 68.15
N GLU A 130 36.48 40.38 68.95
CA GLU A 130 35.45 39.33 69.06
C GLU A 130 35.00 38.57 67.79
N SER A 131 35.62 37.41 67.53
CA SER A 131 35.12 36.08 67.92
C SER A 131 34.32 35.37 66.82
N MET A 132 34.89 34.31 66.23
CA MET A 132 34.32 32.95 66.23
C MET A 132 35.05 31.99 65.27
N SER A 133 35.36 30.82 65.84
CA SER A 133 35.65 29.53 65.19
C SER A 133 37.04 29.28 64.57
N LYS A 134 37.87 28.61 65.37
CA LYS A 134 38.83 27.61 64.89
C LYS A 134 38.07 26.57 64.04
N VAL A 135 38.20 26.61 62.71
CA VAL A 135 37.76 25.54 61.83
C VAL A 135 39.00 24.90 61.18
N ASP A 136 39.43 23.82 61.82
CA ASP A 136 40.24 22.70 61.35
C ASP A 136 41.01 22.85 60.02
N LEU A 137 42.20 23.45 60.12
CA LEU A 137 43.29 23.39 59.14
C LEU A 137 43.55 21.97 58.54
N PRO A 138 43.38 20.85 59.27
CA PRO A 138 43.53 19.51 58.70
C PRO A 138 42.43 19.11 57.69
N ILE A 139 41.20 19.62 57.87
CA ILE A 139 40.06 19.33 56.98
C ILE A 139 40.23 20.12 55.69
N LEU A 140 40.68 21.38 55.78
CA LEU A 140 40.99 22.20 54.62
C LEU A 140 42.09 21.58 53.76
N LEU A 141 43.15 21.03 54.36
CA LEU A 141 44.22 20.35 53.63
C LEU A 141 43.77 19.02 52.98
N LYS A 142 42.86 18.26 53.62
CA LYS A 142 42.28 17.06 53.02
C LYS A 142 41.34 17.40 51.85
N LEU A 143 40.54 18.44 51.99
CA LEU A 143 39.69 18.95 50.91
C LEU A 143 40.56 19.46 49.74
N GLN A 144 41.63 20.23 50.02
CA GLN A 144 42.53 20.71 48.99
C GLN A 144 43.25 19.58 48.24
N ARG A 145 43.60 18.49 48.94
CA ARG A 145 44.17 17.29 48.30
C ARG A 145 43.13 16.56 47.45
N ARG A 146 41.91 16.39 47.97
CA ARG A 146 40.84 15.72 47.22
C ARG A 146 40.38 16.52 46.00
N VAL A 147 40.39 17.85 46.09
CA VAL A 147 40.12 18.74 44.96
C VAL A 147 41.20 18.60 43.89
N LYS A 148 42.49 18.58 44.27
CA LYS A 148 43.58 18.32 43.30
C LYS A 148 43.47 16.94 42.63
N GLU A 149 43.17 15.90 43.39
CA GLU A 149 42.96 14.55 42.85
C GLU A 149 41.76 14.51 41.90
N LEU A 150 40.64 15.15 42.25
CA LEU A 150 39.47 15.26 41.38
C LEU A 150 39.76 16.09 40.12
N GLU A 151 40.57 17.14 40.21
CA GLU A 151 40.99 17.94 39.04
C GLU A 151 41.94 17.16 38.11
N GLU A 152 42.77 16.26 38.64
CA GLU A 152 43.59 15.35 37.84
C GLU A 152 42.77 14.21 37.23
N GLU A 153 41.85 13.60 37.99
CA GLU A 153 40.90 12.61 37.49
C GLU A 153 40.03 13.18 36.38
N ASN A 154 39.50 14.40 36.55
CA ASN A 154 38.67 15.07 35.55
C ASN A 154 39.49 15.36 34.27
N ARG A 155 40.72 15.88 34.39
CA ARG A 155 41.63 16.05 33.24
C ARG A 155 41.94 14.74 32.52
N SER A 156 42.09 13.64 33.25
CA SER A 156 42.33 12.32 32.66
C SER A 156 41.11 11.79 31.90
N LEU A 157 39.89 12.04 32.41
CA LEU A 157 38.63 11.64 31.79
C LEU A 157 38.36 12.44 30.52
N TRP A 158 38.64 13.74 30.52
CA TRP A 158 38.59 14.56 29.30
C TRP A 158 39.53 14.04 28.22
N GLN A 159 40.78 13.72 28.57
CA GLN A 159 41.71 13.12 27.61
C GLN A 159 41.31 11.72 27.12
N GLN A 160 40.57 10.95 27.92
CA GLN A 160 40.03 9.66 27.50
C GLN A 160 38.80 9.81 26.59
N LEU A 161 37.97 10.84 26.83
CA LEU A 161 36.84 11.17 25.96
C LEU A 161 37.32 11.64 24.59
N ASP A 162 38.28 12.59 24.53
CA ASP A 162 38.84 13.07 23.26
C ASP A 162 39.43 11.91 22.44
N LYS A 163 40.22 11.03 23.07
CA LYS A 163 40.78 9.85 22.38
C LYS A 163 39.73 8.85 21.91
N ARG A 164 38.58 8.75 22.61
CA ARG A 164 37.49 7.84 22.24
C ARG A 164 36.65 8.42 21.11
N GLU A 165 36.47 9.74 21.10
CA GLU A 165 35.79 10.48 20.05
C GLU A 165 36.60 10.49 18.75
N GLU A 166 37.92 10.74 18.83
CA GLU A 166 38.83 10.61 17.67
C GLU A 166 38.81 9.18 17.09
N ALA A 167 38.83 8.14 17.94
CA ALA A 167 38.76 6.75 17.50
C ALA A 167 37.38 6.34 16.94
N GLN A 168 36.30 7.04 17.31
CA GLN A 168 34.97 6.85 16.73
C GLN A 168 34.85 7.56 15.38
N GLN A 169 35.39 8.77 15.25
CA GLN A 169 35.44 9.50 13.97
C GLN A 169 36.31 8.80 12.93
N GLU A 170 37.48 8.26 13.31
CA GLU A 170 38.32 7.51 12.36
C GLU A 170 37.63 6.23 11.88
N LYS A 171 36.90 5.52 12.75
CA LYS A 171 36.13 4.32 12.37
C LYS A 171 34.95 4.63 11.45
N GLU A 172 34.19 5.70 11.71
CA GLU A 172 33.07 6.10 10.83
C GLU A 172 33.54 6.55 9.44
N VAL A 173 34.69 7.24 9.37
CA VAL A 173 35.26 7.70 8.10
C VAL A 173 35.85 6.52 7.28
N GLU A 174 36.40 5.51 7.94
CA GLU A 174 36.97 4.33 7.28
C GLU A 174 35.88 3.31 6.85
N GLU A 175 34.81 3.15 7.64
CA GLU A 175 33.63 2.35 7.25
C GLU A 175 32.86 3.00 6.08
N GLN A 176 32.69 4.32 6.06
CA GLN A 176 32.02 4.99 4.92
C GLN A 176 32.84 4.93 3.62
N LYS A 177 34.17 5.01 3.70
CA LYS A 177 35.05 4.89 2.50
C LYS A 177 35.11 3.47 1.96
N THR A 178 35.13 2.45 2.83
CA THR A 178 35.19 1.05 2.40
C THR A 178 33.86 0.59 1.79
N VAL A 179 32.72 0.94 2.40
CA VAL A 179 31.38 0.62 1.87
C VAL A 179 31.17 1.28 0.50
N GLY A 180 31.47 2.58 0.36
CA GLY A 180 31.30 3.31 -0.90
C GLY A 180 32.21 2.82 -2.04
N THR A 181 33.39 2.28 -1.73
CA THR A 181 34.30 1.71 -2.75
C THR A 181 33.82 0.33 -3.20
N THR A 182 33.34 -0.51 -2.27
CA THR A 182 32.79 -1.84 -2.60
C THR A 182 31.48 -1.77 -3.39
N GLU A 183 30.62 -0.81 -3.10
CA GLU A 183 29.36 -0.58 -3.82
C GLU A 183 29.63 -0.11 -5.27
N LEU A 184 30.64 0.73 -5.47
CA LEU A 184 31.02 1.25 -6.78
C LEU A 184 31.66 0.17 -7.69
N ASP A 185 32.36 -0.80 -7.10
CA ASP A 185 32.93 -1.93 -7.86
C ASP A 185 31.88 -3.02 -8.16
N LEU A 186 30.92 -3.27 -7.26
CA LEU A 186 29.77 -4.13 -7.53
C LEU A 186 28.90 -3.59 -8.67
N GLU A 187 28.68 -2.28 -8.71
CA GLU A 187 27.89 -1.63 -9.76
C GLU A 187 28.60 -1.64 -11.12
N LYS A 188 29.93 -1.52 -11.15
CA LYS A 188 30.73 -1.68 -12.39
C LYS A 188 30.67 -3.11 -12.92
N ILE A 189 30.74 -4.12 -12.05
CA ILE A 189 30.65 -5.53 -12.44
C ILE A 189 29.26 -5.81 -13.02
N LYS A 190 28.21 -5.33 -12.37
CA LYS A 190 26.82 -5.48 -12.83
C LYS A 190 26.58 -4.80 -14.17
N ARG A 191 27.12 -3.59 -14.39
CA ARG A 191 27.08 -2.94 -15.71
C ARG A 191 27.82 -3.75 -16.79
N HIS A 192 28.98 -4.30 -16.46
CA HIS A 192 29.76 -5.09 -17.42
C HIS A 192 29.06 -6.40 -17.80
N GLU A 193 28.44 -7.08 -16.85
CA GLU A 193 27.63 -8.28 -17.09
C GLU A 193 26.44 -7.96 -18.01
N LEU A 194 25.71 -6.89 -17.74
CA LEU A 194 24.57 -6.45 -18.55
C LEU A 194 24.98 -5.99 -19.97
N GLU A 195 26.15 -5.38 -20.13
CA GLU A 195 26.70 -5.05 -21.45
C GLU A 195 27.07 -6.32 -22.24
N SER A 196 27.62 -7.33 -21.56
CA SER A 196 27.97 -8.61 -22.18
C SER A 196 26.72 -9.39 -22.63
N GLU A 197 25.67 -9.35 -21.83
CA GLU A 197 24.38 -9.97 -22.14
C GLU A 197 23.65 -9.21 -23.26
N ASN A 198 23.71 -7.88 -23.28
CA ASN A 198 23.24 -7.06 -24.40
C ASN A 198 23.95 -7.41 -25.71
N LYS A 199 25.27 -7.63 -25.65
CA LYS A 199 26.04 -8.01 -26.83
C LYS A 199 25.64 -9.40 -27.33
N LYS A 200 25.37 -10.34 -26.43
CA LYS A 200 24.90 -11.68 -26.73
C LYS A 200 23.49 -11.67 -27.34
N LEU A 201 22.55 -10.94 -26.74
CA LEU A 201 21.20 -10.78 -27.28
C LEU A 201 21.20 -10.10 -28.66
N LYS A 202 22.08 -9.12 -28.90
CA LYS A 202 22.27 -8.53 -30.24
C LYS A 202 22.86 -9.52 -31.25
N GLN A 203 23.73 -10.43 -30.81
CA GLN A 203 24.26 -11.50 -31.66
C GLN A 203 23.16 -12.51 -32.00
N ASP A 204 22.39 -12.96 -31.01
CA ASP A 204 21.26 -13.89 -31.20
C ASP A 204 20.19 -13.30 -32.13
N LEU A 205 19.88 -12.00 -31.99
CA LEU A 205 18.96 -11.27 -32.84
C LEU A 205 19.49 -11.16 -34.28
N ASN A 206 20.79 -10.95 -34.46
CA ASN A 206 21.43 -10.92 -35.78
C ASN A 206 21.55 -12.32 -36.41
N GLU A 207 21.76 -13.37 -35.63
CA GLU A 207 21.74 -14.76 -36.10
C GLU A 207 20.32 -15.16 -36.52
N LEU A 208 19.29 -14.82 -35.74
CA LEU A 208 17.90 -15.05 -36.11
C LEU A 208 17.50 -14.27 -37.37
N ARG A 209 17.94 -13.01 -37.52
CA ARG A 209 17.74 -12.23 -38.75
C ARG A 209 18.44 -12.86 -39.96
N LYS A 210 19.63 -13.44 -39.79
CA LYS A 210 20.36 -14.16 -40.85
C LYS A 210 19.70 -15.50 -41.19
N SER A 211 19.25 -16.26 -40.20
CA SER A 211 18.56 -17.54 -40.40
C SER A 211 17.25 -17.34 -41.15
N LEU A 212 16.46 -16.32 -40.78
CA LEU A 212 15.18 -16.02 -41.44
C LEU A 212 15.33 -15.51 -42.88
N THR A 213 16.44 -14.82 -43.19
CA THR A 213 16.75 -14.37 -44.56
C THR A 213 17.41 -15.46 -45.42
N SER A 214 18.02 -16.47 -44.80
CA SER A 214 18.66 -17.58 -45.51
C SER A 214 17.69 -18.72 -45.89
N GLU A 215 16.59 -18.93 -45.15
CA GLU A 215 15.69 -20.07 -45.38
C GLU A 215 14.39 -19.77 -46.14
N THR A 216 14.02 -18.51 -46.37
CA THR A 216 12.81 -18.18 -47.13
C THR A 216 13.15 -17.58 -48.48
N ARG A 217 13.62 -18.43 -49.40
CA ARG A 217 13.68 -18.10 -50.81
C ARG A 217 12.25 -18.03 -51.36
N GLU A 218 11.89 -16.82 -51.81
CA GLU A 218 10.73 -16.50 -52.66
C GLU A 218 9.34 -16.72 -52.04
N LEU A 219 8.78 -15.68 -51.41
CA LEU A 219 7.43 -15.13 -51.65
C LEU A 219 7.16 -13.95 -50.70
N ALA A 220 6.38 -12.99 -51.19
CA ALA A 220 6.13 -11.63 -50.67
C ALA A 220 5.92 -11.48 -49.14
N PRO A 221 6.14 -10.27 -48.57
CA PRO A 221 5.92 -10.01 -47.14
C PRO A 221 4.51 -10.43 -46.70
N PRO A 222 4.37 -10.99 -45.49
CA PRO A 222 3.10 -11.51 -45.00
C PRO A 222 2.03 -10.41 -45.01
N ALA A 223 0.89 -10.70 -45.61
CA ALA A 223 -0.19 -9.72 -45.80
C ALA A 223 -0.66 -9.15 -44.44
N PRO A 224 -1.03 -7.85 -44.38
CA PRO A 224 -1.55 -7.22 -43.18
C PRO A 224 -2.75 -8.02 -42.62
N GLY A 225 -2.67 -8.43 -41.36
CA GLY A 225 -3.71 -9.22 -40.69
C GLY A 225 -3.55 -10.74 -40.75
N SER A 226 -2.53 -11.27 -41.43
CA SER A 226 -2.19 -12.70 -41.37
C SER A 226 -1.61 -13.11 -40.01
N ALA A 227 -1.79 -14.37 -39.60
CA ALA A 227 -1.27 -14.86 -38.31
C ALA A 227 0.26 -14.64 -38.11
N PRO A 228 1.12 -14.80 -39.14
CA PRO A 228 2.53 -14.46 -39.02
C PRO A 228 2.77 -12.94 -38.88
N TYR A 229 1.99 -12.10 -39.55
CA TYR A 229 2.07 -10.64 -39.46
C TYR A 229 1.65 -10.14 -38.07
N ASN A 230 0.57 -10.68 -37.51
CA ASN A 230 0.09 -10.32 -36.18
C ASN A 230 1.06 -10.77 -35.09
N LEU A 231 1.64 -11.97 -35.21
CA LEU A 231 2.69 -12.43 -34.30
C LEU A 231 3.94 -11.53 -34.38
N LEU A 232 4.32 -11.09 -35.59
CA LEU A 232 5.43 -10.16 -35.78
C LEU A 232 5.13 -8.79 -35.16
N LEU A 233 3.91 -8.30 -35.28
CA LEU A 233 3.47 -7.02 -34.73
C LEU A 233 3.39 -7.07 -33.20
N GLU A 234 2.86 -8.15 -32.64
CA GLU A 234 2.78 -8.38 -31.20
C GLU A 234 4.17 -8.50 -30.57
N GLN A 235 5.09 -9.19 -31.26
CA GLN A 235 6.48 -9.31 -30.82
C GLN A 235 7.28 -8.01 -30.99
N LEU A 236 6.99 -7.21 -32.03
CA LEU A 236 7.56 -5.87 -32.20
C LEU A 236 7.06 -4.91 -31.10
N ASN A 237 5.77 -4.98 -30.76
CA ASN A 237 5.17 -4.15 -29.71
C ASN A 237 5.74 -4.52 -28.33
N SER A 238 5.83 -5.81 -28.00
CA SER A 238 6.45 -6.28 -26.76
C SER A 238 7.92 -5.86 -26.65
N SER A 239 8.67 -5.94 -27.75
CA SER A 239 10.07 -5.48 -27.78
C SER A 239 10.18 -3.95 -27.67
N ASN A 240 9.20 -3.19 -28.16
CA ASN A 240 9.20 -1.73 -28.07
C ASN A 240 8.81 -1.26 -26.65
N GLU A 241 7.88 -1.95 -26.00
CA GLU A 241 7.53 -1.72 -24.59
C GLU A 241 8.73 -1.99 -23.67
N GLU A 242 9.47 -3.09 -23.88
CA GLU A 242 10.68 -3.36 -23.11
C GLU A 242 11.78 -2.30 -23.35
N LEU A 243 11.88 -1.78 -24.58
CA LEU A 243 12.81 -0.69 -24.89
C LEU A 243 12.42 0.63 -24.20
N GLU A 244 11.14 0.96 -24.14
CA GLU A 244 10.66 2.16 -23.43
C GLU A 244 10.88 2.05 -21.92
N MET A 245 10.60 0.89 -21.31
CA MET A 245 10.91 0.64 -19.89
C MET A 245 12.42 0.83 -19.60
N ARG A 246 13.29 0.42 -20.53
CA ARG A 246 14.75 0.58 -20.38
C ARG A 246 15.20 2.03 -20.61
N LYS A 247 14.53 2.79 -21.47
CA LYS A 247 14.78 4.23 -21.62
C LYS A 247 14.42 4.97 -20.33
N GLU A 248 13.30 4.63 -19.71
CA GLU A 248 12.87 5.20 -18.42
C GLU A 248 13.88 4.89 -17.30
N GLU A 249 14.38 3.66 -17.24
CA GLU A 249 15.41 3.23 -16.27
C GLU A 249 16.74 3.99 -16.48
N VAL A 250 17.18 4.17 -17.73
CA VAL A 250 18.35 5.00 -18.06
C VAL A 250 18.14 6.46 -17.70
N LEU A 251 16.94 6.99 -17.88
CA LEU A 251 16.60 8.37 -17.52
C LEU A 251 16.62 8.58 -16.00
N LEU A 252 16.13 7.59 -15.24
CA LEU A 252 16.22 7.56 -13.78
C LEU A 252 17.68 7.51 -13.31
N LEU A 253 18.50 6.64 -13.90
CA LEU A 253 19.94 6.56 -13.57
C LEU A 253 20.69 7.85 -13.94
N ARG A 254 20.37 8.48 -15.07
CA ARG A 254 20.95 9.77 -15.47
C ARG A 254 20.51 10.90 -14.55
N SER A 255 19.23 10.92 -14.13
CA SER A 255 18.72 11.87 -13.14
C SER A 255 19.42 11.70 -11.79
N HIS A 256 19.71 10.46 -11.39
CA HIS A 256 20.46 10.15 -10.18
C HIS A 256 21.92 10.61 -10.25
N MET A 257 22.59 10.39 -11.39
CA MET A 257 23.95 10.89 -11.64
C MET A 257 24.02 12.42 -11.61
N VAL A 258 23.08 13.11 -12.25
CA VAL A 258 23.01 14.59 -12.23
C VAL A 258 22.75 15.12 -10.82
N ARG A 259 21.89 14.46 -10.04
CA ARG A 259 21.67 14.80 -8.61
C ARG A 259 22.95 14.61 -7.79
N GLN A 260 23.72 13.56 -8.07
CA GLN A 260 24.97 13.29 -7.37
C GLN A 260 26.09 14.28 -7.76
N GLU A 261 26.16 14.73 -9.01
CA GLU A 261 27.07 15.79 -9.46
C GLU A 261 26.69 17.16 -8.86
N ALA A 262 25.41 17.48 -8.76
CA ALA A 262 24.93 18.70 -8.10
C ALA A 262 25.30 18.75 -6.60
N LEU A 263 25.29 17.61 -5.91
CA LEU A 263 25.73 17.50 -4.51
C LEU A 263 27.25 17.71 -4.37
N LYS A 264 28.05 17.15 -5.28
CA LYS A 264 29.52 17.39 -5.31
C LYS A 264 29.87 18.87 -5.52
N HIS A 265 29.06 19.59 -6.29
CA HIS A 265 29.27 21.03 -6.47
C HIS A 265 28.87 21.87 -5.23
N ARG A 266 27.84 21.47 -4.46
CA ARG A 266 27.51 22.16 -3.19
C ARG A 266 28.60 22.03 -2.13
N ASP A 267 29.27 20.89 -2.06
CA ASP A 267 30.36 20.65 -1.10
C ASP A 267 31.67 21.39 -1.47
N SER A 268 31.86 21.72 -2.75
CA SER A 268 33.03 22.50 -3.20
C SER A 268 32.91 24.00 -2.90
N VAL A 269 31.68 24.54 -2.86
CA VAL A 269 31.43 25.99 -2.66
C VAL A 269 31.55 26.39 -1.19
N PHE A 270 31.51 25.45 -0.24
CA PHE A 270 31.58 25.75 1.19
C PHE A 270 33.02 25.82 1.76
N ARG A 271 34.07 25.61 0.93
CA ARG A 271 35.47 25.58 1.40
C ARG A 271 36.29 26.83 1.09
N GLU A 272 35.81 27.76 0.27
CA GLU A 272 36.63 28.93 -0.13
C GLU A 272 35.87 30.24 0.06
N GLY A 273 36.06 30.85 1.24
CA GLY A 273 35.59 32.20 1.52
C GLY A 273 36.47 33.22 0.80
N VAL A 274 35.95 33.86 -0.25
CA VAL A 274 36.51 35.11 -0.78
C VAL A 274 35.39 36.14 -1.01
N LYS A 275 35.54 37.20 -0.23
CA LYS A 275 34.85 38.50 -0.21
C LYS A 275 34.66 39.07 -1.63
N LEU A 276 33.43 39.29 -2.07
CA LEU A 276 33.13 40.09 -3.27
C LEU A 276 32.53 41.44 -2.85
N GLU A 277 33.38 42.46 -2.84
CA GLU A 277 32.97 43.85 -2.92
C GLU A 277 32.60 44.17 -4.38
N LEU A 278 31.42 44.74 -4.56
CA LEU A 278 30.97 45.38 -5.79
C LEU A 278 31.88 46.56 -6.12
N ASN A 279 32.47 46.61 -7.33
CA ASN A 279 32.54 47.83 -8.15
C ASN A 279 33.12 47.59 -9.55
N GLU A 280 32.40 48.15 -10.53
CA GLU A 280 32.89 48.84 -11.73
C GLU A 280 33.56 48.07 -12.89
N ILE A 281 32.87 48.16 -14.04
CA ILE A 281 33.30 47.81 -15.41
C ILE A 281 34.45 48.74 -15.85
N PRO A 282 35.42 48.25 -16.65
CA PRO A 282 35.63 48.91 -17.94
C PRO A 282 35.87 47.93 -19.13
N SER A 283 35.02 48.15 -20.13
CA SER A 283 35.18 48.07 -21.58
C SER A 283 36.59 47.99 -22.22
N LEU A 284 36.63 47.18 -23.30
CA LEU A 284 37.33 47.30 -24.61
C LEU A 284 38.69 46.61 -24.87
N GLN A 285 38.72 45.95 -26.04
CA GLN A 285 39.84 45.68 -26.97
C GLN A 285 40.86 44.59 -26.57
N ASP A 286 41.39 43.74 -27.45
CA ASP A 286 41.15 43.38 -28.85
C ASP A 286 42.04 42.14 -29.13
N HIS A 287 41.64 41.32 -30.11
CA HIS A 287 42.46 40.34 -30.85
C HIS A 287 42.78 38.96 -30.23
N GLU A 288 42.61 37.94 -31.09
CA GLU A 288 43.02 36.53 -30.96
C GLU A 288 42.09 35.52 -30.27
N ARG A 289 40.86 35.36 -30.79
CA ARG A 289 40.27 33.99 -30.92
C ARG A 289 39.11 33.84 -31.90
N SER A 290 39.16 34.52 -33.04
CA SER A 290 38.13 34.40 -34.10
C SER A 290 38.13 33.06 -34.86
N SER A 291 38.96 32.07 -34.50
CA SER A 291 39.07 30.83 -35.28
C SER A 291 38.27 29.62 -34.76
N ASN A 292 37.61 29.69 -33.60
CA ASN A 292 36.91 28.53 -33.01
C ASN A 292 35.40 28.67 -32.81
N ILE A 293 34.79 29.79 -33.23
CA ILE A 293 33.33 30.00 -33.10
C ILE A 293 32.63 29.97 -34.47
N HIS A 294 33.36 30.11 -35.58
CA HIS A 294 32.76 30.17 -36.91
C HIS A 294 32.55 28.80 -37.58
N THR A 295 33.04 27.71 -36.99
CA THR A 295 32.89 26.34 -37.52
C THR A 295 31.73 25.54 -36.89
N LEU A 296 30.96 26.13 -35.98
CA LEU A 296 29.80 25.49 -35.32
C LEU A 296 28.47 26.24 -35.54
N ASN A 297 28.45 27.24 -36.42
CA ASN A 297 27.28 28.10 -36.65
C ASN A 297 26.80 28.12 -38.11
N GLU A 298 27.30 27.24 -38.99
CA GLU A 298 26.85 27.17 -40.39
C GLU A 298 25.48 26.48 -40.56
N ASP A 299 25.09 25.60 -39.62
CA ASP A 299 23.84 24.80 -39.75
C ASP A 299 22.72 25.20 -38.76
N GLY A 300 22.93 26.21 -37.91
CA GLY A 300 21.92 26.68 -36.94
C GLY A 300 21.57 25.70 -35.80
N GLU A 301 22.17 24.50 -35.79
CA GLU A 301 21.87 23.42 -34.84
C GLU A 301 22.18 23.79 -33.39
N LEU A 302 23.25 24.54 -33.13
CA LEU A 302 23.61 24.97 -31.77
C LEU A 302 22.61 26.00 -31.22
N TRP A 303 22.08 26.89 -32.07
CA TRP A 303 21.03 27.83 -31.70
C TRP A 303 19.71 27.09 -31.42
N LEU A 304 19.36 26.10 -32.24
CA LEU A 304 18.18 25.25 -32.02
C LEU A 304 18.30 24.40 -30.74
N ALA A 305 19.49 23.87 -30.44
CA ALA A 305 19.74 23.13 -29.21
C ALA A 305 19.67 24.03 -27.97
N TYR A 306 20.18 25.26 -28.05
CA TYR A 306 20.08 26.24 -26.97
C TYR A 306 18.63 26.71 -26.76
N GLU A 307 17.90 27.00 -27.84
CA GLU A 307 16.49 27.38 -27.76
C GLU A 307 15.61 26.22 -27.26
N GLY A 308 15.91 24.99 -27.70
CA GLY A 308 15.28 23.77 -27.19
C GLY A 308 15.54 23.58 -25.68
N LEU A 309 16.78 23.76 -25.24
CA LEU A 309 17.13 23.66 -23.81
C LEU A 309 16.40 24.75 -23.00
N LYS A 310 16.33 25.97 -23.51
CA LYS A 310 15.62 27.09 -22.87
C LYS A 310 14.13 26.82 -22.74
N GLU A 311 13.49 26.27 -23.78
CA GLU A 311 12.07 25.92 -23.73
C GLU A 311 11.82 24.74 -22.78
N THR A 312 12.74 23.76 -22.71
CA THR A 312 12.64 22.67 -21.72
C THR A 312 12.82 23.16 -20.28
N ASN A 313 13.74 24.09 -20.03
CA ASN A 313 13.92 24.70 -18.71
C ASN A 313 12.69 25.53 -18.32
N ARG A 314 12.12 26.30 -19.25
CA ARG A 314 10.88 27.04 -19.03
C ARG A 314 9.72 26.10 -18.71
N LEU A 315 9.60 24.97 -19.43
CA LEU A 315 8.58 23.97 -19.16
C LEU A 315 8.76 23.34 -17.77
N LEU A 316 10.00 23.01 -17.40
CA LEU A 316 10.33 22.45 -16.08
C LEU A 316 10.02 23.44 -14.95
N GLU A 317 10.34 24.72 -15.13
CA GLU A 317 9.98 25.80 -14.20
C GLU A 317 8.46 25.92 -14.06
N CYS A 318 7.71 25.89 -15.17
CA CYS A 318 6.24 25.89 -15.13
C CYS A 318 5.68 24.65 -14.41
N GLN A 319 6.26 23.47 -14.62
CA GLN A 319 5.85 22.24 -13.93
C GLN A 319 6.14 22.29 -12.44
N MET A 320 7.30 22.81 -12.04
CA MET A 320 7.66 22.99 -10.63
C MET A 320 6.73 23.99 -9.93
N GLN A 321 6.44 25.12 -10.57
CA GLN A 321 5.51 26.12 -10.04
C GLN A 321 4.09 25.57 -9.90
N GLU A 322 3.62 24.80 -10.88
CA GLU A 322 2.31 24.16 -10.82
C GLU A 322 2.25 23.09 -9.72
N GLN A 323 3.31 22.30 -9.56
CA GLN A 323 3.40 21.31 -8.50
C GLN A 323 3.43 21.97 -7.11
N GLU A 324 4.17 23.07 -6.96
CA GLU A 324 4.18 23.87 -5.73
C GLU A 324 2.81 24.46 -5.44
N ARG A 325 2.12 25.00 -6.45
CA ARG A 325 0.75 25.51 -6.34
C ARG A 325 -0.22 24.42 -5.89
N LEU A 326 -0.19 23.25 -6.53
CA LEU A 326 -1.03 22.11 -6.18
C LEU A 326 -0.75 21.58 -4.76
N HIS A 327 0.54 21.50 -4.38
CA HIS A 327 0.93 21.09 -3.04
C HIS A 327 0.45 22.10 -2.00
N ASN A 328 0.59 23.41 -2.27
CA ASN A 328 0.13 24.46 -1.38
C ASN A 328 -1.41 24.48 -1.26
N GLU A 329 -2.14 24.24 -2.35
CA GLU A 329 -3.61 24.08 -2.31
C GLU A 329 -4.04 22.84 -1.52
N SER A 330 -3.32 21.72 -1.68
CA SER A 330 -3.58 20.51 -0.90
C SER A 330 -3.32 20.74 0.59
N ASN A 331 -2.20 21.40 0.93
CA ASN A 331 -1.86 21.75 2.30
C ASN A 331 -2.89 22.73 2.89
N GLY A 332 -3.36 23.71 2.11
CA GLY A 332 -4.43 24.61 2.51
C GLY A 332 -5.70 23.88 2.90
N LYS A 333 -6.15 22.93 2.08
CA LYS A 333 -7.33 22.09 2.39
C LYS A 333 -7.13 21.24 3.64
N LEU A 334 -5.96 20.60 3.79
CA LEU A 334 -5.62 19.84 4.99
C LEU A 334 -5.63 20.71 6.26
N VAL A 335 -5.12 21.93 6.17
CA VAL A 335 -5.14 22.89 7.29
C VAL A 335 -6.56 23.33 7.60
N GLU A 336 -7.40 23.58 6.59
CA GLU A 336 -8.83 23.89 6.79
C GLU A 336 -9.58 22.73 7.48
N GLU A 337 -9.35 21.48 7.04
CA GLU A 337 -9.92 20.29 7.67
C GLU A 337 -9.46 20.11 9.12
N MET A 338 -8.16 20.29 9.39
CA MET A 338 -7.61 20.25 10.74
C MET A 338 -8.21 21.33 11.66
N ASN A 339 -8.46 22.53 11.12
CA ASN A 339 -9.12 23.60 11.87
C ASN A 339 -10.60 23.31 12.12
N LYS A 340 -11.33 22.73 11.16
CA LYS A 340 -12.72 22.28 11.34
C LYS A 340 -12.81 21.20 12.43
N LEU A 341 -11.97 20.17 12.36
CA LEU A 341 -11.92 19.10 13.36
C LEU A 341 -11.55 19.63 14.75
N ARG A 342 -10.64 20.60 14.83
CA ARG A 342 -10.29 21.26 16.09
C ARG A 342 -11.49 22.03 16.66
N ALA A 343 -12.23 22.76 15.82
CA ALA A 343 -13.42 23.49 16.24
C ALA A 343 -14.55 22.54 16.70
N GLU A 344 -14.78 21.44 15.98
CA GLU A 344 -15.74 20.38 16.36
C GLU A 344 -15.36 19.73 17.69
N LYS A 345 -14.07 19.41 17.88
CA LYS A 345 -13.57 18.88 19.16
C LYS A 345 -13.82 19.87 20.30
N GLU A 346 -13.54 21.15 20.10
CA GLU A 346 -13.78 22.18 21.12
C GLU A 346 -15.28 22.35 21.42
N GLN A 347 -16.14 22.24 20.39
CA GLN A 347 -17.58 22.28 20.54
C GLN A 347 -18.11 21.06 21.31
N GLN A 348 -17.61 19.85 20.99
CA GLN A 348 -17.94 18.62 21.72
C GLN A 348 -17.50 18.68 23.18
N GLN A 349 -16.31 19.23 23.45
CA GLN A 349 -15.83 19.44 24.82
C GLN A 349 -16.75 20.39 25.60
N LYS A 350 -17.13 21.52 25.00
CA LYS A 350 -18.07 22.48 25.61
C LYS A 350 -19.44 21.85 25.90
N LEU A 351 -19.93 21.00 25.00
CA LEU A 351 -21.19 20.28 25.18
C LEU A 351 -21.11 19.23 26.29
N LEU A 352 -19.99 18.52 26.39
CA LEU A 352 -19.74 17.57 27.47
C LEU A 352 -19.73 18.27 28.83
N ASP A 353 -19.03 19.40 28.92
CA ASP A 353 -18.95 20.22 30.13
C ASP A 353 -20.33 20.77 30.53
N GLN A 354 -21.13 21.21 29.57
CA GLN A 354 -22.51 21.67 29.83
C GLN A 354 -23.44 20.52 30.24
N SER A 355 -23.28 19.34 29.64
CA SER A 355 -24.05 18.12 29.91
C SER A 355 -23.79 17.56 31.33
N LEU A 356 -22.59 17.76 31.88
CA LEU A 356 -22.22 17.37 33.25
C LEU A 356 -22.93 18.20 34.34
N LEU A 357 -23.39 19.42 34.01
CA LEU A 357 -24.05 20.34 34.95
C LEU A 357 -25.58 20.18 35.00
N LEU A 358 -26.18 19.39 34.11
CA LEU A 358 -27.63 19.27 33.93
C LEU A 358 -28.21 17.95 34.52
N PRO A 359 -29.44 17.97 35.09
CA PRO A 359 -30.14 16.75 35.53
C PRO A 359 -30.41 15.75 34.39
N GLU A 360 -30.54 14.46 34.72
CA GLU A 360 -30.66 13.31 33.78
C GLU A 360 -31.62 13.56 32.59
N ASP A 361 -32.83 14.08 32.86
CA ASP A 361 -33.86 14.29 31.82
C ASP A 361 -33.56 15.49 30.90
N ALA A 362 -32.97 16.55 31.45
CA ALA A 362 -32.56 17.72 30.67
C ALA A 362 -31.33 17.44 29.80
N ARG A 363 -30.49 16.49 30.24
CA ARG A 363 -29.31 16.01 29.50
C ARG A 363 -29.71 15.24 28.24
N VAL A 364 -30.73 14.39 28.34
CA VAL A 364 -31.27 13.63 27.20
C VAL A 364 -31.94 14.58 26.18
N ASP A 365 -32.74 15.55 26.64
CA ASP A 365 -33.39 16.51 25.74
C ASP A 365 -32.37 17.45 25.03
N ALA A 366 -31.32 17.90 25.74
CA ALA A 366 -30.25 18.69 25.14
C ALA A 366 -29.43 17.90 24.11
N ALA A 367 -29.12 16.63 24.40
CA ALA A 367 -28.41 15.75 23.46
C ALA A 367 -29.25 15.47 22.20
N LEU A 368 -30.55 15.21 22.35
CA LEU A 368 -31.46 15.00 21.22
C LEU A 368 -31.59 16.27 20.36
N LYS A 369 -31.75 17.45 20.98
CA LYS A 369 -31.80 18.72 20.25
C LYS A 369 -30.50 19.01 19.50
N HIS A 370 -29.35 18.69 20.10
CA HIS A 370 -28.06 18.84 19.43
C HIS A 370 -27.94 17.89 18.24
N GLU A 371 -28.32 16.62 18.40
CA GLU A 371 -28.27 15.64 17.31
C GLU A 371 -29.22 16.00 16.16
N ILE A 372 -30.42 16.50 16.47
CA ILE A 372 -31.34 17.03 15.45
C ILE A 372 -30.70 18.20 14.70
N THR A 373 -30.06 19.13 15.42
CA THR A 373 -29.41 20.30 14.80
C THR A 373 -28.22 19.89 13.92
N ARG A 374 -27.40 18.95 14.40
CA ARG A 374 -26.27 18.38 13.66
C ARG A 374 -26.74 17.68 12.38
N LEU A 375 -27.70 16.77 12.50
CA LEU A 375 -28.30 16.06 11.36
C LEU A 375 -28.97 17.02 10.37
N THR A 376 -29.59 18.10 10.85
CA THR A 376 -30.19 19.12 9.98
C THR A 376 -29.13 19.88 9.19
N SER A 377 -28.02 20.26 9.82
CA SER A 377 -26.88 20.91 9.15
C SER A 377 -26.21 19.98 8.13
N GLU A 378 -25.99 18.72 8.48
CA GLU A 378 -25.39 17.72 7.59
C GLU A 378 -26.29 17.42 6.37
N ASN A 379 -27.61 17.35 6.57
CA ASN A 379 -28.56 17.20 5.48
C ASN A 379 -28.58 18.42 4.55
N LEU A 380 -28.43 19.64 5.08
CA LEU A 380 -28.34 20.85 4.28
C LEU A 380 -27.06 20.84 3.43
N GLU A 381 -25.91 20.52 4.01
CA GLU A 381 -24.63 20.44 3.28
C GLU A 381 -24.68 19.35 2.20
N ARG A 382 -25.24 18.18 2.50
CA ARG A 382 -25.44 17.12 1.49
C ARG A 382 -26.34 17.58 0.34
N MET A 383 -27.38 18.36 0.64
CA MET A 383 -28.26 18.93 -0.39
C MET A 383 -27.51 19.94 -1.29
N GLU A 384 -26.69 20.80 -0.70
CA GLU A 384 -25.86 21.75 -1.46
C GLU A 384 -24.81 21.05 -2.34
N GLN A 385 -24.16 20.00 -1.81
CA GLN A 385 -23.25 19.16 -2.58
C GLN A 385 -23.97 18.47 -3.74
N GLN A 386 -25.18 17.94 -3.51
CA GLN A 386 -26.00 17.34 -4.56
C GLN A 386 -26.36 18.36 -5.65
N GLU A 387 -26.75 19.58 -5.28
CA GLU A 387 -27.04 20.65 -6.25
C GLU A 387 -25.79 21.05 -7.06
N HIS A 388 -24.61 21.07 -6.42
CA HIS A 388 -23.34 21.32 -7.09
C HIS A 388 -23.00 20.23 -8.10
N GLN A 389 -23.13 18.95 -7.71
CA GLN A 389 -22.93 17.81 -8.60
C GLN A 389 -23.92 17.86 -9.78
N ASP A 390 -25.20 18.19 -9.54
CA ASP A 390 -26.19 18.35 -10.61
C ASP A 390 -25.86 19.50 -11.57
N LYS A 391 -25.25 20.59 -11.09
CA LYS A 391 -24.73 21.68 -11.95
C LYS A 391 -23.58 21.16 -12.83
N ILE A 392 -22.65 20.37 -12.28
CA ILE A 392 -21.54 19.76 -13.03
C ILE A 392 -22.07 18.78 -14.09
N VAL A 393 -22.98 17.87 -13.70
CA VAL A 393 -23.60 16.90 -14.61
C VAL A 393 -24.32 17.63 -15.75
N ARG A 394 -25.02 18.72 -15.49
CA ARG A 394 -25.64 19.55 -16.54
C ARG A 394 -24.61 20.17 -17.48
N LYS A 395 -23.47 20.66 -16.99
CA LYS A 395 -22.38 21.20 -17.81
C LYS A 395 -21.76 20.12 -18.70
N LEU A 396 -21.43 18.96 -18.12
CA LEU A 396 -20.88 17.82 -18.85
C LEU A 396 -21.85 17.29 -19.91
N LYS A 397 -23.15 17.18 -19.60
CA LYS A 397 -24.19 16.82 -20.58
C LYS A 397 -24.26 17.82 -21.74
N LYS A 398 -24.13 19.13 -21.48
CA LYS A 398 -24.07 20.15 -22.54
C LYS A 398 -22.82 20.01 -23.40
N GLN A 399 -21.67 19.74 -22.80
CA GLN A 399 -20.42 19.50 -23.54
C GLN A 399 -20.52 18.23 -24.40
N LEU A 400 -21.03 17.12 -23.84
CA LEU A 400 -21.24 15.87 -24.57
C LEU A 400 -22.18 16.08 -25.77
N LYS A 401 -23.27 16.83 -25.59
CA LYS A 401 -24.19 17.18 -26.68
C LYS A 401 -23.53 18.02 -27.77
N LEU A 402 -22.63 18.92 -27.39
CA LEU A 402 -21.84 19.71 -28.35
C LEU A 402 -20.86 18.81 -29.13
N TYR A 403 -20.19 17.87 -28.47
CA TYR A 403 -19.29 16.92 -29.11
C TYR A 403 -20.03 15.95 -30.03
N MET A 404 -21.20 15.42 -29.62
CA MET A 404 -22.05 14.62 -30.50
C MET A 404 -22.45 15.41 -31.75
N LYS A 405 -22.88 16.67 -31.58
CA LYS A 405 -23.24 17.53 -32.72
C LYS A 405 -22.05 17.78 -33.66
N LYS A 406 -20.85 17.98 -33.10
CA LYS A 406 -19.62 18.09 -33.91
C LYS A 406 -19.31 16.80 -34.66
N VAL A 407 -19.46 15.63 -34.02
CA VAL A 407 -19.27 14.33 -34.68
C VAL A 407 -20.27 14.12 -35.81
N GLU A 408 -21.55 14.45 -35.60
CA GLU A 408 -22.58 14.42 -36.66
C GLU A 408 -22.25 15.39 -37.83
N GLU A 409 -21.72 16.59 -37.53
CA GLU A 409 -21.27 17.55 -38.54
C GLU A 409 -20.03 17.04 -39.32
N TYR A 410 -19.10 16.32 -38.66
CA TYR A 410 -17.96 15.66 -39.31
C TYR A 410 -18.37 14.45 -40.16
N GLU A 411 -19.34 13.66 -39.71
CA GLU A 411 -19.91 12.55 -40.49
C GLU A 411 -20.66 13.06 -41.73
N ALA A 412 -21.43 14.15 -41.60
CA ALA A 412 -22.09 14.81 -42.73
C ALA A 412 -21.08 15.40 -43.74
N SER A 413 -19.95 15.93 -43.25
CA SER A 413 -18.87 16.46 -44.09
C SER A 413 -18.07 15.34 -44.80
N SER A 414 -17.90 14.18 -44.14
CA SER A 414 -17.23 13.00 -44.70
C SER A 414 -18.07 12.32 -45.79
N GLN A 415 -19.41 12.37 -45.69
CA GLN A 415 -20.32 11.84 -46.73
C GLN A 415 -20.37 12.71 -48.00
N GLN A 416 -20.01 14.00 -47.95
CA GLN A 416 -19.94 14.85 -49.14
C GLN A 416 -18.68 14.64 -49.99
N MET A 417 -17.59 14.09 -49.42
CA MET A 417 -16.35 13.82 -50.17
C MET A 417 -16.33 12.48 -50.92
N ASN A 418 -17.27 11.57 -50.63
CA ASN A 418 -17.29 10.21 -51.20
C ASN A 418 -18.38 9.97 -52.28
N THR A 419 -18.95 11.02 -52.88
CA THR A 419 -19.98 10.87 -53.92
C THR A 419 -19.60 11.54 -55.25
N SER A 420 -18.58 11.00 -55.90
CA SER A 420 -18.45 11.13 -57.35
C SER A 420 -18.06 9.78 -57.96
N SER A 421 -19.06 8.95 -58.29
CA SER A 421 -19.11 8.19 -59.56
C SER A 421 -20.27 7.17 -59.57
N VAL A 422 -21.02 7.20 -60.67
CA VAL A 422 -21.94 6.19 -61.26
C VAL A 422 -23.34 5.96 -60.68
N MET A 423 -24.30 6.65 -61.31
CA MET A 423 -25.61 6.21 -61.83
C MET A 423 -26.28 4.94 -61.25
N SER A 424 -27.42 5.11 -60.57
CA SER A 424 -28.73 4.56 -61.00
C SER A 424 -29.88 5.10 -60.13
N THR A 425 -31.06 5.19 -60.76
CA THR A 425 -32.33 5.83 -60.36
C THR A 425 -33.05 5.22 -59.14
N PRO A 426 -34.10 5.90 -58.59
CA PRO A 426 -34.29 6.04 -57.15
C PRO A 426 -35.26 5.01 -56.54
N ILE A 427 -34.86 4.42 -55.43
CA ILE A 427 -35.78 3.95 -54.39
C ILE A 427 -35.27 4.57 -53.10
N ARG A 428 -36.04 5.51 -52.53
CA ARG A 428 -35.74 6.11 -51.23
C ARG A 428 -35.61 4.98 -50.21
N PRO A 429 -34.43 4.73 -49.59
CA PRO A 429 -34.44 4.00 -48.34
C PRO A 429 -35.11 4.93 -47.33
N VAL A 430 -36.32 4.56 -46.92
CA VAL A 430 -36.92 5.12 -45.71
C VAL A 430 -35.95 4.76 -44.59
N ASN A 431 -35.11 5.71 -44.19
CA ASN A 431 -34.32 5.61 -42.97
C ASN A 431 -35.30 5.68 -41.81
N ILE A 432 -35.81 4.50 -41.42
CA ILE A 432 -36.46 4.33 -40.13
C ILE A 432 -35.35 4.56 -39.08
N PRO A 433 -35.39 5.63 -38.27
CA PRO A 433 -34.47 5.74 -37.15
C PRO A 433 -34.76 4.56 -36.23
N ARG A 434 -33.84 3.58 -36.19
CA ARG A 434 -33.95 2.46 -35.26
C ARG A 434 -33.88 3.05 -33.86
N LYS A 435 -35.03 3.10 -33.17
CA LYS A 435 -35.08 3.33 -31.71
C LYS A 435 -34.02 2.43 -31.07
N GLU A 436 -33.25 2.99 -30.14
CA GLU A 436 -32.38 2.22 -29.25
C GLU A 436 -33.20 1.02 -28.74
N LYS A 437 -32.78 -0.20 -29.08
CA LYS A 437 -33.50 -1.40 -28.68
C LYS A 437 -33.32 -1.55 -27.17
N GLU A 438 -34.38 -1.31 -26.41
CA GLU A 438 -34.45 -1.76 -25.03
C GLU A 438 -34.42 -3.30 -25.03
N PHE A 439 -33.26 -3.86 -24.67
CA PHE A 439 -33.08 -5.31 -24.64
C PHE A 439 -33.77 -5.87 -23.39
N GLN A 440 -34.63 -6.88 -23.58
CA GLN A 440 -35.37 -7.55 -22.50
C GLN A 440 -34.50 -8.45 -21.60
N GLY A 441 -33.19 -8.54 -21.88
CA GLY A 441 -32.25 -9.38 -21.12
C GLY A 441 -32.48 -10.89 -21.31
N MET A 442 -32.86 -11.30 -22.52
CA MET A 442 -33.08 -12.71 -22.88
C MET A 442 -32.11 -13.12 -24.00
N LEU A 443 -31.60 -14.36 -23.93
CA LEU A 443 -30.71 -14.91 -24.95
C LEU A 443 -31.38 -16.12 -25.62
N GLU A 444 -31.79 -15.91 -26.87
CA GLU A 444 -32.32 -16.96 -27.72
C GLU A 444 -31.18 -17.87 -28.23
N PHE A 445 -31.39 -19.18 -28.10
CA PHE A 445 -30.49 -20.19 -28.66
C PHE A 445 -31.30 -21.27 -29.38
N LYS A 446 -30.71 -21.83 -30.45
CA LYS A 446 -31.32 -22.94 -31.19
C LYS A 446 -31.07 -24.24 -30.46
N GLU A 447 -32.04 -25.15 -30.49
CA GLU A 447 -31.98 -26.44 -29.80
C GLU A 447 -30.77 -27.28 -30.25
N GLY A 448 -30.38 -27.22 -31.52
CA GLY A 448 -29.20 -27.90 -32.06
C GLY A 448 -27.83 -27.32 -31.62
N ASP A 449 -27.81 -26.08 -31.10
CA ASP A 449 -26.58 -25.41 -30.66
C ASP A 449 -26.36 -25.50 -29.14
N THR A 450 -27.24 -26.16 -28.38
CA THR A 450 -27.12 -26.38 -26.92
C THR A 450 -25.78 -26.99 -26.53
N THR A 451 -25.35 -28.03 -27.26
CA THR A 451 -24.06 -28.69 -26.99
C THR A 451 -22.86 -27.76 -27.22
N ARG A 452 -22.92 -26.89 -28.24
CA ARG A 452 -21.89 -25.88 -28.52
C ARG A 452 -21.89 -24.77 -27.48
N LEU A 453 -23.08 -24.35 -27.03
CA LEU A 453 -23.26 -23.39 -25.96
C LEU A 453 -22.56 -23.88 -24.69
N PHE A 454 -22.86 -25.11 -24.24
CA PHE A 454 -22.22 -25.66 -23.04
C PHE A 454 -20.72 -25.92 -23.22
N LYS A 455 -20.29 -26.33 -24.41
CA LYS A 455 -18.87 -26.50 -24.70
C LYS A 455 -18.11 -25.18 -24.52
N ASN A 456 -18.59 -24.09 -25.12
CA ASN A 456 -17.93 -22.80 -25.07
C ASN A 456 -18.10 -22.08 -23.72
N LEU A 457 -19.28 -22.20 -23.10
CA LEU A 457 -19.62 -21.48 -21.88
C LEU A 457 -19.16 -22.20 -20.60
N ILE A 458 -19.11 -23.54 -20.61
CA ILE A 458 -18.82 -24.34 -19.41
C ILE A 458 -17.49 -25.11 -19.56
N ILE A 459 -17.30 -25.84 -20.66
CA ILE A 459 -16.18 -26.79 -20.75
C ILE A 459 -14.85 -26.11 -21.10
N ASP A 460 -14.87 -25.25 -22.12
CA ASP A 460 -13.68 -24.61 -22.69
C ASP A 460 -13.46 -23.18 -22.17
N LEU A 461 -14.35 -22.70 -21.30
CA LEU A 461 -14.23 -21.37 -20.70
C LEU A 461 -13.03 -21.32 -19.75
N LYS A 462 -12.12 -20.37 -19.99
CA LYS A 462 -10.97 -20.11 -19.13
C LYS A 462 -11.38 -19.20 -17.96
N PRO A 463 -11.05 -19.56 -16.70
CA PRO A 463 -11.33 -18.71 -15.53
C PRO A 463 -10.76 -17.29 -15.64
N ARG A 464 -9.58 -17.14 -16.26
CA ARG A 464 -8.87 -15.87 -16.46
C ARG A 464 -9.26 -15.11 -17.75
N GLY A 465 -10.41 -15.38 -18.35
CA GLY A 465 -10.85 -14.65 -19.55
C GLY A 465 -11.13 -13.18 -19.24
N ALA A 466 -10.65 -12.24 -20.08
CA ALA A 466 -10.82 -10.79 -19.84
C ALA A 466 -12.27 -10.39 -19.55
N ALA A 467 -13.24 -10.91 -20.29
CA ALA A 467 -14.67 -10.64 -20.08
C ALA A 467 -15.20 -11.18 -18.73
N VAL A 468 -14.63 -12.28 -18.26
CA VAL A 468 -15.02 -12.94 -17.00
C VAL A 468 -14.42 -12.21 -15.80
N ASN A 469 -13.23 -11.62 -15.95
CA ASN A 469 -12.61 -10.76 -14.94
C ASN A 469 -13.35 -9.42 -14.78
N PHE A 470 -13.86 -8.84 -15.88
CA PHE A 470 -14.62 -7.59 -15.82
C PHE A 470 -16.01 -7.77 -15.19
N THR A 471 -16.67 -8.92 -15.42
CA THR A 471 -17.99 -9.22 -14.86
C THR A 471 -17.97 -10.58 -14.17
N PRO A 472 -17.69 -10.62 -12.85
CA PRO A 472 -17.72 -11.86 -12.09
C PRO A 472 -19.09 -12.53 -12.16
N GLY A 473 -19.12 -13.83 -12.42
CA GLY A 473 -20.37 -14.58 -12.58
C GLY A 473 -21.00 -14.48 -13.98
N LEU A 474 -20.31 -13.93 -14.99
CA LEU A 474 -20.83 -13.81 -16.36
C LEU A 474 -21.45 -15.10 -16.92
N PRO A 475 -20.81 -16.29 -16.80
CA PRO A 475 -21.43 -17.54 -17.23
C PRO A 475 -22.77 -17.83 -16.58
N ALA A 476 -22.90 -17.56 -15.27
CA ALA A 476 -24.15 -17.74 -14.55
C ALA A 476 -25.26 -16.82 -15.09
N TYR A 477 -24.93 -15.55 -15.38
CA TYR A 477 -25.87 -14.62 -15.99
C TYR A 477 -26.29 -15.04 -17.40
N ILE A 478 -25.36 -15.51 -18.23
CA ILE A 478 -25.67 -15.99 -19.58
C ILE A 478 -26.60 -17.22 -19.51
N LEU A 479 -26.30 -18.18 -18.64
CA LEU A 479 -27.15 -19.35 -18.41
C LEU A 479 -28.55 -18.95 -17.94
N PHE A 480 -28.63 -17.97 -17.05
CA PHE A 480 -29.91 -17.46 -16.56
C PHE A 480 -30.68 -16.69 -17.65
N MET A 481 -30.03 -15.90 -18.50
CA MET A 481 -30.66 -15.24 -19.65
C MET A 481 -31.19 -16.24 -20.68
N CYS A 482 -30.49 -17.36 -20.88
CA CYS A 482 -30.99 -18.48 -21.70
C CYS A 482 -32.19 -19.15 -21.03
N LEU A 483 -32.16 -19.35 -19.71
CA LEU A 483 -33.28 -19.91 -18.96
C LEU A 483 -34.53 -19.02 -19.05
N ARG A 484 -34.39 -17.71 -18.93
CA ARG A 484 -35.49 -16.74 -19.10
C ARG A 484 -36.12 -16.80 -20.48
N TYR A 485 -35.32 -16.99 -21.53
CA TYR A 485 -35.85 -17.18 -22.88
C TYR A 485 -36.72 -18.45 -22.95
N VAL A 486 -36.26 -19.56 -22.37
CA VAL A 486 -37.02 -20.81 -22.37
C VAL A 486 -38.28 -20.71 -21.51
N ASP A 487 -38.22 -20.01 -20.37
CA ASP A 487 -39.39 -19.68 -19.55
C ASP A 487 -40.43 -18.90 -20.38
N ASN A 488 -40.02 -17.87 -21.11
CA ASN A 488 -40.91 -17.08 -21.95
C ASN A 488 -41.52 -17.86 -23.15
N VAL A 489 -40.81 -18.86 -23.68
CA VAL A 489 -41.33 -19.78 -24.72
C VAL A 489 -42.26 -20.84 -24.12
N ASN A 490 -42.25 -21.00 -22.79
CA ASN A 490 -43.08 -21.94 -22.03
C ASN A 490 -42.88 -23.41 -22.44
N ASP A 491 -41.62 -23.85 -22.53
CA ASP A 491 -41.24 -25.23 -22.88
C ASP A 491 -40.56 -25.96 -21.71
N ASP A 492 -41.36 -26.73 -20.96
CA ASP A 492 -40.95 -27.49 -19.77
C ASP A 492 -39.74 -28.41 -20.05
N LYS A 493 -39.77 -29.09 -21.20
CA LYS A 493 -38.74 -30.08 -21.55
C LYS A 493 -37.41 -29.40 -21.79
N ARG A 494 -37.43 -28.23 -22.42
CA ARG A 494 -36.22 -27.43 -22.65
C ARG A 494 -35.66 -26.85 -21.37
N VAL A 495 -36.50 -26.42 -20.42
CA VAL A 495 -36.03 -25.94 -19.10
C VAL A 495 -35.29 -27.05 -18.37
N ILE A 496 -35.93 -28.22 -18.26
CA ILE A 496 -35.37 -29.40 -17.58
C ILE A 496 -34.07 -29.85 -18.27
N SER A 497 -34.06 -29.91 -19.60
CA SER A 497 -32.89 -30.29 -20.38
C SER A 497 -31.73 -29.30 -20.21
N LEU A 498 -32.00 -27.99 -20.23
CA LEU A 498 -31.01 -26.93 -20.06
C LEU A 498 -30.36 -26.99 -18.68
N LEU A 499 -31.16 -27.08 -17.61
CA LEU A 499 -30.65 -27.12 -16.24
C LEU A 499 -29.87 -28.41 -15.95
N ASN A 500 -30.40 -29.58 -16.34
CA ASN A 500 -29.71 -30.85 -16.15
C ASN A 500 -28.40 -30.94 -16.96
N SER A 501 -28.38 -30.41 -18.18
CA SER A 501 -27.17 -30.34 -19.00
C SER A 501 -26.14 -29.38 -18.40
N THR A 502 -26.58 -28.25 -17.85
CA THR A 502 -25.72 -27.30 -17.12
C THR A 502 -25.08 -27.98 -15.91
N ILE A 503 -25.89 -28.60 -15.05
CA ILE A 503 -25.43 -29.30 -13.84
C ILE A 503 -24.46 -30.43 -14.21
N SER A 504 -24.78 -31.22 -15.23
CA SER A 504 -23.93 -32.33 -15.69
C SER A 504 -22.60 -31.84 -16.27
N SER A 505 -22.63 -30.73 -17.01
CA SER A 505 -21.42 -30.11 -17.58
C SER A 505 -20.50 -29.56 -16.50
N ILE A 506 -21.05 -28.84 -15.51
CA ILE A 506 -20.28 -28.33 -14.36
C ILE A 506 -19.68 -29.49 -13.57
N LYS A 507 -20.48 -30.52 -13.23
CA LYS A 507 -19.98 -31.75 -12.59
C LYS A 507 -18.85 -32.40 -13.41
N GLY A 508 -18.98 -32.43 -14.74
CA GLY A 508 -17.97 -32.97 -15.65
C GLY A 508 -16.67 -32.17 -15.71
N VAL A 509 -16.73 -30.84 -15.54
CA VAL A 509 -15.53 -29.98 -15.43
C VAL A 509 -14.85 -30.20 -14.08
N ILE A 510 -15.60 -30.18 -12.99
CA ILE A 510 -15.08 -30.39 -11.63
C ILE A 510 -14.47 -31.78 -11.48
N LYS A 511 -15.03 -32.81 -12.10
CA LYS A 511 -14.45 -34.16 -12.08
C LYS A 511 -13.12 -34.25 -12.86
N ARG A 512 -12.97 -33.50 -13.94
CA ARG A 512 -11.75 -33.52 -14.79
C ARG A 512 -10.64 -32.60 -14.29
N LYS A 513 -11.00 -31.43 -13.78
CA LYS A 513 -10.08 -30.36 -13.36
C LYS A 513 -10.20 -30.04 -11.86
N GLY A 514 -10.66 -30.98 -11.05
CA GLY A 514 -10.92 -30.78 -9.61
C GLY A 514 -9.67 -30.53 -8.75
N ASN A 515 -8.47 -30.74 -9.29
CA ASN A 515 -7.21 -30.43 -8.62
C ASN A 515 -6.73 -28.99 -8.91
N ASP A 516 -7.36 -28.29 -9.85
CA ASP A 516 -7.03 -26.91 -10.20
C ASP A 516 -7.89 -25.96 -9.37
N LEU A 517 -7.25 -25.25 -8.44
CA LEU A 517 -7.90 -24.33 -7.53
C LEU A 517 -8.69 -23.25 -8.26
N GLU A 518 -8.13 -22.69 -9.33
CA GLU A 518 -8.76 -21.58 -10.05
C GLU A 518 -10.06 -22.04 -10.70
N VAL A 519 -10.05 -23.20 -11.34
CA VAL A 519 -11.23 -23.79 -11.97
C VAL A 519 -12.31 -24.12 -10.94
N VAL A 520 -11.93 -24.71 -9.80
CA VAL A 520 -12.89 -25.09 -8.75
C VAL A 520 -13.49 -23.85 -8.08
N SER A 521 -12.66 -22.86 -7.74
CA SER A 521 -13.11 -21.58 -7.18
C SER A 521 -14.04 -20.85 -8.15
N PHE A 522 -13.68 -20.82 -9.43
CA PHE A 522 -14.46 -20.19 -10.47
C PHE A 522 -15.85 -20.81 -10.62
N TRP A 523 -15.94 -22.14 -10.70
CA TRP A 523 -17.22 -22.82 -10.82
C TRP A 523 -18.03 -22.81 -9.53
N LEU A 524 -17.41 -22.72 -8.36
CA LEU A 524 -18.13 -22.49 -7.11
C LEU A 524 -18.84 -21.13 -7.13
N ALA A 525 -18.11 -20.06 -7.45
CA ALA A 525 -18.67 -18.71 -7.53
C ALA A 525 -19.81 -18.62 -8.56
N ASN A 526 -19.63 -19.20 -9.75
CA ASN A 526 -20.68 -19.22 -10.78
C ASN A 526 -21.88 -20.08 -10.40
N THR A 527 -21.69 -21.21 -9.72
CA THR A 527 -22.80 -22.06 -9.26
C THR A 527 -23.64 -21.33 -8.21
N CYS A 528 -22.98 -20.69 -7.24
CA CYS A 528 -23.66 -19.85 -6.25
C CYS A 528 -24.38 -18.68 -6.91
N ARG A 529 -23.74 -17.99 -7.87
CA ARG A 529 -24.36 -16.88 -8.60
C ARG A 529 -25.60 -17.32 -9.39
N LEU A 530 -25.54 -18.47 -10.06
CA LEU A 530 -26.69 -19.01 -10.80
C LEU A 530 -27.85 -19.33 -9.84
N MET A 531 -27.55 -19.93 -8.69
CA MET A 531 -28.53 -20.16 -7.63
C MET A 531 -29.12 -18.85 -7.10
N HIS A 532 -28.30 -17.81 -6.91
CA HIS A 532 -28.77 -16.49 -6.50
C HIS A 532 -29.67 -15.85 -7.55
N CYS A 533 -29.34 -15.96 -8.84
CA CYS A 533 -30.21 -15.49 -9.92
C CYS A 533 -31.56 -16.21 -9.90
N LEU A 534 -31.59 -17.53 -9.76
CA LEU A 534 -32.85 -18.28 -9.67
C LEU A 534 -33.72 -17.83 -8.49
N LYS A 535 -33.12 -17.60 -7.32
CA LYS A 535 -33.83 -17.07 -6.15
C LYS A 535 -34.30 -15.63 -6.36
N GLN A 536 -33.42 -14.75 -6.83
CA GLN A 536 -33.70 -13.32 -7.02
C GLN A 536 -34.83 -13.05 -8.00
N TYR A 537 -34.89 -13.83 -9.08
CA TYR A 537 -35.88 -13.69 -10.16
C TYR A 537 -36.99 -14.74 -10.09
N SER A 538 -37.16 -15.41 -8.94
CA SER A 538 -38.26 -16.37 -8.70
C SER A 538 -39.64 -15.71 -8.59
N GLY A 539 -39.70 -14.39 -8.39
CA GLY A 539 -40.96 -13.67 -8.16
C GLY A 539 -41.47 -13.69 -6.71
N LEU A 540 -40.73 -14.32 -5.78
CA LEU A 540 -41.09 -14.32 -4.36
C LEU A 540 -40.91 -12.93 -3.72
N GLU A 541 -41.89 -12.50 -2.91
CA GLU A 541 -41.93 -11.16 -2.31
C GLU A 541 -40.66 -10.79 -1.53
N VAL A 542 -40.07 -11.75 -0.81
CA VAL A 542 -38.86 -11.55 -0.01
C VAL A 542 -37.68 -11.06 -0.87
N PHE A 543 -37.58 -11.50 -2.12
CA PHE A 543 -36.50 -11.10 -3.04
C PHE A 543 -36.88 -9.91 -3.93
N VAL A 544 -38.17 -9.73 -4.21
CA VAL A 544 -38.71 -8.60 -5.00
C VAL A 544 -38.50 -7.26 -4.29
N THR A 545 -38.49 -7.23 -2.95
CA THR A 545 -38.28 -6.00 -2.16
C THR A 545 -36.88 -5.40 -2.30
N GLN A 546 -35.87 -6.21 -2.59
CA GLN A 546 -34.48 -5.76 -2.78
C GLN A 546 -34.14 -5.44 -4.24
N ASN A 547 -35.05 -5.77 -5.17
CA ASN A 547 -34.86 -5.60 -6.60
C ASN A 547 -35.28 -4.19 -7.08
N THR A 548 -34.61 -3.70 -8.12
CA THR A 548 -35.05 -2.51 -8.86
C THR A 548 -36.29 -2.81 -9.70
N ALA A 549 -37.05 -1.78 -10.07
CA ALA A 549 -38.25 -1.92 -10.92
C ALA A 549 -37.97 -2.69 -12.22
N LYS A 550 -36.84 -2.42 -12.88
CA LYS A 550 -36.40 -3.14 -14.09
C LYS A 550 -36.02 -4.60 -13.83
N GLN A 551 -35.50 -4.94 -12.65
CA GLN A 551 -35.20 -6.33 -12.29
C GLN A 551 -36.47 -7.13 -12.00
N ASN A 552 -37.49 -6.50 -11.44
CA ASN A 552 -38.78 -7.15 -11.21
C ASN A 552 -39.52 -7.48 -12.52
N GLU A 553 -39.35 -6.66 -13.55
CA GLU A 553 -39.81 -6.99 -14.92
C GLU A 553 -39.08 -8.21 -15.52
N GLN A 554 -37.96 -8.63 -14.93
CA GLN A 554 -37.14 -9.74 -15.40
C GLN A 554 -37.37 -11.07 -14.66
N CYS A 555 -38.33 -11.12 -13.74
CA CYS A 555 -38.70 -12.36 -13.06
C CYS A 555 -39.22 -13.43 -14.02
N LEU A 556 -39.04 -14.69 -13.63
CA LEU A 556 -39.66 -15.84 -14.31
C LEU A 556 -41.18 -15.74 -14.13
N VAL A 557 -41.92 -16.06 -15.19
CA VAL A 557 -43.38 -15.89 -15.23
C VAL A 557 -44.10 -17.24 -15.23
N ASN A 558 -43.51 -18.26 -15.87
CA ASN A 558 -44.20 -19.50 -16.17
C ASN A 558 -43.76 -20.66 -15.27
N PHE A 559 -42.50 -20.71 -14.83
CA PHE A 559 -41.96 -21.83 -14.05
C PHE A 559 -41.49 -21.47 -12.64
N GLU A 560 -41.93 -22.27 -11.67
CA GLU A 560 -41.36 -22.29 -10.31
C GLU A 560 -40.23 -23.32 -10.23
N LEU A 561 -38.99 -22.85 -10.04
CA LEU A 561 -37.78 -23.68 -10.06
C LEU A 561 -37.25 -24.03 -8.65
N SER A 562 -38.15 -24.17 -7.69
CA SER A 562 -37.80 -24.39 -6.28
C SER A 562 -36.96 -25.64 -6.03
N GLU A 563 -37.27 -26.75 -6.70
CA GLU A 563 -36.51 -28.01 -6.63
C GLU A 563 -35.07 -27.85 -7.14
N TYR A 564 -34.88 -27.03 -8.18
CA TYR A 564 -33.55 -26.78 -8.73
C TYR A 564 -32.68 -25.93 -7.80
N HIS A 565 -33.27 -25.17 -6.87
CA HIS A 565 -32.48 -24.50 -5.82
C HIS A 565 -31.76 -25.51 -4.93
N GLN A 566 -32.43 -26.59 -4.54
CA GLN A 566 -31.82 -27.63 -3.71
C GLN A 566 -30.74 -28.38 -4.50
N VAL A 567 -31.02 -28.76 -5.75
CA VAL A 567 -30.06 -29.48 -6.60
C VAL A 567 -28.79 -28.65 -6.87
N LEU A 568 -28.93 -27.34 -7.11
CA LEU A 568 -27.79 -26.45 -7.27
C LEU A 568 -27.06 -26.18 -5.94
N GLY A 569 -27.79 -26.15 -4.82
CA GLY A 569 -27.21 -26.09 -3.48
C GLY A 569 -26.34 -27.31 -3.17
N ASP A 570 -26.83 -28.51 -3.43
CA ASP A 570 -26.06 -29.75 -3.26
C ASP A 570 -24.83 -29.78 -4.17
N LEU A 571 -24.96 -29.29 -5.41
CA LEU A 571 -23.82 -29.11 -6.31
C LEU A 571 -22.81 -28.12 -5.75
N ALA A 572 -23.24 -26.97 -5.24
CA ALA A 572 -22.35 -25.98 -4.64
C ALA A 572 -21.60 -26.56 -3.43
N ILE A 573 -22.27 -27.34 -2.57
CA ILE A 573 -21.64 -28.03 -1.44
C ILE A 573 -20.60 -29.05 -1.94
N GLN A 574 -20.90 -29.80 -3.00
CA GLN A 574 -19.95 -30.74 -3.59
C GLN A 574 -18.70 -30.03 -4.10
N ILE A 575 -18.87 -28.90 -4.81
CA ILE A 575 -17.75 -28.09 -5.33
C ILE A 575 -16.96 -27.47 -4.17
N TYR A 576 -17.64 -26.97 -3.14
CA TYR A 576 -17.02 -26.44 -1.93
C TYR A 576 -16.12 -27.48 -1.25
N ARG A 577 -16.60 -28.71 -1.06
CA ARG A 577 -15.79 -29.79 -0.49
C ARG A 577 -14.56 -30.09 -1.35
N GLN A 578 -14.71 -30.04 -2.68
CA GLN A 578 -13.58 -30.21 -3.60
C GLN A 578 -12.58 -29.04 -3.50
N LEU A 579 -13.06 -27.80 -3.31
CA LEU A 579 -12.22 -26.62 -3.12
C LEU A 579 -11.36 -26.76 -1.87
N ILE A 580 -11.97 -27.12 -0.75
CA ILE A 580 -11.27 -27.33 0.52
C ILE A 580 -10.21 -28.43 0.37
N LYS A 581 -10.55 -29.55 -0.26
CA LYS A 581 -9.61 -30.64 -0.50
C LYS A 581 -8.43 -30.22 -1.39
N CYS A 582 -8.69 -29.39 -2.40
CA CYS A 582 -7.65 -28.84 -3.27
C CYS A 582 -6.70 -27.93 -2.48
N MET A 583 -7.24 -27.01 -1.68
CA MET A 583 -6.44 -26.14 -0.80
C MET A 583 -5.65 -26.94 0.23
N GLU A 584 -6.27 -27.93 0.88
CA GLU A 584 -5.64 -28.81 1.85
C GLU A 584 -4.43 -29.52 1.25
N ASN A 585 -4.56 -30.10 0.05
CA ASN A 585 -3.44 -30.78 -0.63
C ASN A 585 -2.26 -29.83 -0.93
N ILE A 586 -2.52 -28.54 -1.16
CA ILE A 586 -1.49 -27.54 -1.44
C ILE A 586 -0.81 -27.08 -0.14
N ILE A 587 -1.59 -26.90 0.93
CA ILE A 587 -1.11 -26.36 2.21
C ILE A 587 -0.44 -27.44 3.07
N LEU A 588 -0.88 -28.70 3.01
CA LEU A 588 -0.40 -29.79 3.89
C LEU A 588 1.14 -29.94 3.91
N PRO A 589 1.85 -29.93 2.76
CA PRO A 589 3.31 -30.02 2.75
C PRO A 589 4.01 -28.79 3.35
N ILE A 590 3.33 -27.64 3.34
CA ILE A 590 3.87 -26.35 3.76
C ILE A 590 3.70 -26.16 5.28
N ILE A 591 2.63 -26.70 5.88
CA ILE A 591 2.33 -26.49 7.31
C ILE A 591 3.46 -26.97 8.19
N VAL A 592 3.90 -28.23 8.03
CA VAL A 592 4.89 -28.82 8.94
C VAL A 592 6.24 -28.11 8.81
N ALA A 593 6.68 -27.90 7.57
CA ALA A 593 7.95 -27.23 7.30
C ALA A 593 7.94 -25.76 7.78
N GLY A 594 6.86 -25.03 7.50
CA GLY A 594 6.74 -23.61 7.83
C GLY A 594 6.43 -23.32 9.30
N MET A 595 5.60 -24.14 9.96
CA MET A 595 5.16 -23.88 11.34
C MET A 595 6.03 -24.52 12.42
N LEU A 596 6.68 -25.64 12.13
CA LEU A 596 7.40 -26.44 13.12
C LEU A 596 8.90 -26.51 12.83
N GLU A 597 9.30 -26.73 11.57
CA GLU A 597 10.71 -27.00 11.25
C GLU A 597 11.55 -25.72 11.06
N HIS A 598 10.91 -24.58 10.80
CA HIS A 598 11.61 -23.30 10.62
C HIS A 598 11.83 -22.56 11.95
N GLU A 599 13.03 -22.67 12.52
CA GLU A 599 13.45 -21.90 13.70
C GLU A 599 13.79 -20.45 13.35
N THR A 600 12.96 -19.50 13.76
CA THR A 600 13.23 -18.05 13.65
C THR A 600 14.16 -17.52 14.75
N ILE A 601 14.36 -18.28 15.83
CA ILE A 601 15.16 -17.88 16.98
C ILE A 601 16.52 -18.58 16.91
N GLN A 602 17.51 -17.93 16.28
CA GLN A 602 18.90 -18.31 16.47
C GLN A 602 19.32 -17.98 17.91
N GLY A 603 19.52 -19.00 18.74
CA GLY A 603 20.36 -18.88 19.95
C GLY A 603 19.76 -19.26 21.31
N VAL A 604 18.53 -19.78 21.40
CA VAL A 604 17.93 -20.11 22.72
C VAL A 604 17.99 -21.61 23.08
N LEU A 605 18.13 -22.52 22.10
CA LEU A 605 18.30 -23.95 22.36
C LEU A 605 19.74 -24.40 22.11
N GLY A 606 20.52 -24.44 23.19
CA GLY A 606 21.87 -25.00 23.24
C GLY A 606 21.90 -26.53 23.16
N SER A 607 21.33 -27.13 22.11
CA SER A 607 21.55 -28.55 21.83
C SER A 607 21.78 -28.77 20.34
N LYS A 608 23.07 -28.80 19.97
CA LYS A 608 23.50 -29.50 18.76
C LYS A 608 22.88 -30.91 18.78
N PRO A 609 22.20 -31.37 17.72
CA PRO A 609 21.93 -32.78 17.60
C PRO A 609 23.27 -33.48 17.43
N THR A 610 23.60 -34.31 18.40
CA THR A 610 24.80 -35.14 18.42
C THR A 610 24.81 -36.03 17.17
N GLY A 611 25.76 -35.76 16.26
CA GLY A 611 26.35 -36.78 15.40
C GLY A 611 25.48 -37.37 14.29
N LEU A 612 25.08 -36.57 13.30
CA LEU A 612 24.91 -37.09 11.94
C LEU A 612 25.57 -36.15 10.93
N ARG A 613 26.67 -36.64 10.34
CA ARG A 613 27.39 -36.03 9.23
C ARG A 613 26.45 -35.95 8.02
N LYS A 614 25.65 -34.88 7.90
CA LYS A 614 24.93 -34.58 6.66
C LYS A 614 25.96 -34.07 5.64
N ARG A 615 26.14 -34.87 4.59
CA ARG A 615 26.82 -34.48 3.36
C ARG A 615 26.16 -33.20 2.85
N SER A 616 26.98 -32.22 2.48
CA SER A 616 26.57 -31.01 1.77
C SER A 616 25.80 -31.41 0.50
N SER A 617 24.47 -31.33 0.53
CA SER A 617 23.63 -31.37 -0.66
C SER A 617 23.49 -29.95 -1.18
N SER A 618 24.07 -29.71 -2.34
CA SER A 618 24.05 -28.46 -3.10
C SER A 618 22.70 -28.24 -3.80
N PHE A 619 21.62 -28.14 -3.03
CA PHE A 619 20.34 -27.60 -3.48
C PHE A 619 19.78 -26.77 -2.33
N HIS A 620 19.81 -25.45 -2.47
CA HIS A 620 18.93 -24.59 -1.67
C HIS A 620 17.50 -24.88 -2.13
N GLU A 621 16.84 -25.86 -1.51
CA GLU A 621 15.38 -25.83 -1.40
C GLU A 621 15.04 -24.57 -0.60
N GLU A 622 14.27 -23.66 -1.20
CA GLU A 622 13.76 -22.47 -0.50
C GLU A 622 13.21 -22.91 0.85
N ALA A 623 13.76 -22.38 1.94
CA ALA A 623 13.29 -22.70 3.27
C ALA A 623 11.79 -22.34 3.33
N VAL A 624 10.93 -23.35 3.44
CA VAL A 624 9.49 -23.14 3.55
C VAL A 624 9.25 -22.47 4.90
N THR A 625 8.97 -21.17 4.89
CA THR A 625 8.75 -20.37 6.09
C THR A 625 7.25 -20.10 6.30
N VAL A 626 6.90 -19.56 7.47
CA VAL A 626 5.54 -19.04 7.74
C VAL A 626 5.10 -18.01 6.68
N GLU A 627 6.06 -17.27 6.10
CA GLU A 627 5.76 -16.28 5.07
C GLU A 627 5.29 -16.93 3.77
N VAL A 628 5.83 -18.10 3.39
CA VAL A 628 5.34 -18.88 2.24
C VAL A 628 3.90 -19.35 2.48
N LEU A 629 3.57 -19.75 3.71
CA LEU A 629 2.20 -20.12 4.08
C LEU A 629 1.24 -18.93 3.94
N LEU A 630 1.63 -17.75 4.45
CA LEU A 630 0.86 -16.51 4.31
C LEU A 630 0.69 -16.08 2.86
N GLN A 631 1.73 -16.20 2.04
CA GLN A 631 1.65 -15.92 0.60
C GLN A 631 0.65 -16.86 -0.09
N ARG A 632 0.62 -18.16 0.28
CA ARG A 632 -0.35 -19.12 -0.26
C ARG A 632 -1.78 -18.83 0.18
N LEU A 633 -2.00 -18.47 1.44
CA LEU A 633 -3.32 -18.04 1.92
C LEU A 633 -3.80 -16.76 1.22
N THR A 634 -2.89 -15.80 1.01
CA THR A 634 -3.17 -14.58 0.23
C THR A 634 -3.54 -14.91 -1.22
N PHE A 635 -2.83 -15.85 -1.85
CA PHE A 635 -3.17 -16.33 -3.19
C PHE A 635 -4.57 -16.95 -3.26
N PHE A 636 -4.97 -17.76 -2.27
CA PHE A 636 -6.32 -18.29 -2.21
C PHE A 636 -7.37 -17.20 -2.05
N HIS A 637 -7.16 -16.27 -1.12
CA HIS A 637 -8.07 -15.15 -0.89
C HIS A 637 -8.24 -14.30 -2.15
N THR A 638 -7.14 -13.87 -2.77
CA THR A 638 -7.17 -13.05 -3.99
C THR A 638 -7.86 -13.75 -5.16
N THR A 639 -7.56 -15.04 -5.39
CA THR A 639 -8.23 -15.83 -6.44
C THR A 639 -9.75 -15.91 -6.21
N MET A 640 -10.17 -16.17 -4.98
CA MET A 640 -11.58 -16.26 -4.61
C MET A 640 -12.31 -14.91 -4.77
N SER A 641 -11.67 -13.81 -4.37
CA SER A 641 -12.21 -12.46 -4.54
C SER A 641 -12.31 -12.06 -6.01
N GLN A 642 -11.31 -12.38 -6.83
CA GLN A 642 -11.32 -12.09 -8.27
C GLN A 642 -12.49 -12.78 -8.99
N HIS A 643 -12.82 -14.02 -8.60
CA HIS A 643 -13.97 -14.74 -9.16
C HIS A 643 -15.34 -14.22 -8.68
N GLY A 644 -15.37 -13.24 -7.76
CA GLY A 644 -16.60 -12.65 -7.24
C GLY A 644 -17.40 -13.58 -6.32
N MET A 645 -16.70 -14.42 -5.56
CA MET A 645 -17.31 -15.26 -4.53
C MET A 645 -17.82 -14.43 -3.35
N ASP A 646 -18.94 -14.84 -2.77
CA ASP A 646 -19.56 -14.10 -1.67
C ASP A 646 -18.64 -14.04 -0.44
N SER A 647 -18.61 -12.88 0.22
CA SER A 647 -17.73 -12.62 1.36
C SER A 647 -17.92 -13.65 2.49
N ASP A 648 -19.15 -14.07 2.77
CA ASP A 648 -19.41 -15.04 3.84
C ASP A 648 -18.90 -16.45 3.50
N LEU A 649 -18.93 -16.81 2.22
CA LEU A 649 -18.34 -18.06 1.74
C LEU A 649 -16.81 -18.00 1.83
N ILE A 650 -16.19 -16.86 1.48
CA ILE A 650 -14.74 -16.64 1.66
C ILE A 650 -14.34 -16.77 3.13
N LYS A 651 -15.08 -16.12 4.05
CA LYS A 651 -14.85 -16.24 5.50
C LYS A 651 -14.90 -17.70 5.96
N GLN A 652 -15.89 -18.47 5.48
CA GLN A 652 -16.02 -19.87 5.82
C GLN A 652 -14.84 -20.71 5.31
N VAL A 653 -14.39 -20.48 4.07
CA VAL A 653 -13.20 -21.15 3.51
C VAL A 653 -11.97 -20.82 4.36
N VAL A 654 -11.73 -19.55 4.67
CA VAL A 654 -10.57 -19.12 5.49
C VAL A 654 -10.61 -19.74 6.88
N LYS A 655 -11.78 -19.76 7.54
CA LYS A 655 -11.96 -20.42 8.83
C LYS A 655 -11.61 -21.91 8.77
N GLN A 656 -12.02 -22.60 7.70
CA GLN A 656 -11.70 -24.01 7.51
C GLN A 656 -10.21 -24.25 7.25
N GLN A 657 -9.55 -23.39 6.46
CA GLN A 657 -8.09 -23.47 6.27
C GLN A 657 -7.34 -23.25 7.58
N TYR A 658 -7.77 -22.29 8.40
CA TYR A 658 -7.19 -22.07 9.73
C TYR A 658 -7.29 -23.32 10.61
N TYR A 659 -8.46 -23.95 10.68
CA TYR A 659 -8.62 -25.19 11.45
C TYR A 659 -7.74 -26.34 10.93
N ILE A 660 -7.59 -26.48 9.62
CA ILE A 660 -6.70 -27.48 9.02
C ILE A 660 -5.25 -27.22 9.45
N ILE A 661 -4.79 -25.97 9.35
CA ILE A 661 -3.44 -25.58 9.77
C ILE A 661 -3.21 -25.90 11.24
N CYS A 662 -4.12 -25.49 12.13
CA CYS A 662 -4.02 -25.77 13.56
C CYS A 662 -4.04 -27.26 13.87
N ALA A 663 -4.96 -28.02 13.28
CA ALA A 663 -5.08 -29.46 13.53
C ALA A 663 -3.85 -30.23 13.07
N VAL A 664 -3.34 -29.92 11.87
CA VAL A 664 -2.13 -30.56 11.34
C VAL A 664 -0.91 -30.19 12.18
N THR A 665 -0.76 -28.92 12.57
CA THR A 665 0.34 -28.46 13.42
C THR A 665 0.31 -29.16 14.78
N LEU A 666 -0.85 -29.18 15.45
CA LEU A 666 -1.03 -29.83 16.75
C LEU A 666 -0.79 -31.34 16.67
N ASN A 667 -1.30 -32.01 15.64
CA ASN A 667 -1.09 -33.45 15.46
C ASN A 667 0.40 -33.78 15.31
N HIS A 668 1.16 -32.98 14.56
CA HIS A 668 2.60 -33.21 14.41
C HIS A 668 3.38 -32.89 15.69
N LEU A 669 2.96 -31.88 16.45
CA LEU A 669 3.51 -31.59 17.78
C LEU A 669 3.28 -32.76 18.76
N LEU A 670 2.11 -33.40 18.73
CA LEU A 670 1.81 -34.53 19.62
C LEU A 670 2.50 -35.85 19.21
N LEU A 671 2.85 -36.01 17.93
CA LEU A 671 3.40 -37.25 17.38
C LEU A 671 4.94 -37.26 17.32
N ARG A 672 5.57 -36.09 17.25
CA ARG A 672 7.04 -35.95 17.23
C ARG A 672 7.58 -35.79 18.66
N LYS A 673 8.70 -36.42 18.96
CA LYS A 673 9.36 -36.34 20.30
C LYS A 673 10.40 -35.22 20.38
N ASP A 674 10.76 -34.70 19.22
CA ASP A 674 11.82 -33.75 18.91
C ASP A 674 11.31 -32.31 18.71
N MET A 675 9.99 -32.13 18.78
CA MET A 675 9.28 -30.84 18.80
C MET A 675 8.74 -30.59 20.22
#